data_AF-A0A3C1F6C1-F1
#
_entry.id   AF-A0A3C1F6C1-F1
#
_cell.length_a   1.000
_cell.length_b   1.000
_cell.length_c   1.000
_cell.angle_alpha   90.00
_cell.angle_beta   90.00
_cell.angle_gamma   90.00
#
_symmetry.space_group_name_H-M   'P 1'
#
loop_
_entity.id
_entity.type
_entity.pdbx_description
1 polymer ?
#
loop_
_entity_poly.entity_id
_entity_poly.type
_entity_poly.pdbx_seq_one_letter_code
_entity_poly.pdbx_strand_id
1 'polypeptide(L)'
;MPEVIESRTQFDDSPQGQAKLWQVEISAAKERLREWHARGDRIVDRFLDKRSGADQVAEKRLNLFAADTITKRALLYGKVPTVDVSRRFADSADDVARVASEMLERILNADLERDEDSYATALGLAVDDRLLAGMGNIRWRYTAEFEPVPETPAKTDPATGAELAPAVPAGESKTSESVESSYVPWKDQLWSKARFFGEIRWWAFRAHMAEAEFSQRFSAELWQRIPKGSAMPKDDGDKQQRDPWARAEVWEVWDKESGRVVWYVDGHDSILDTKDDPLGLDGFWPFPRPLVANVTTSEFVPLPDYVLAQDLYDEIDKLTTRIDLLEDAIRVAGVYDKNAVGIERLLSSRAQNVLIPIEGWAMFAEKGGTKGQIDWLPLDQVVAALDKLEEKRGSKIALLYQITGMSDIMRGQAQSAATATEQSIKAKFGSVRIQAFQDEVARFASDAQRIKAEIVCKHFDPENIIARSNVEHTEDKALAGQAVELLKGSSADFRIEVKPEAVSMTDFAALKQERIEVIQSIAQYIGAVTPLAQQSPAAAPFLLQILQWMVAGLKGASSMESVLDQAIAAAQQAAAAPKPPPPPDPRLEAVKAKSQADQFKAKADVQKTMLDSQAHAAKTKMDMQHERQKFAMDEQRNMWGRNAELIPQEGEGK
;
A
#
# COMPACT_ATOMS: atom_id res chain seq x y z
N MET A 1 -36.88 13.08 22.76
CA MET A 1 -36.43 13.27 21.36
C MET A 1 -35.65 14.57 21.34
N PRO A 2 -34.48 14.64 20.69
CA PRO A 2 -33.81 15.93 20.52
C PRO A 2 -34.78 16.90 19.85
N GLU A 3 -34.83 18.16 20.33
CA GLU A 3 -35.64 19.21 19.72
C GLU A 3 -35.28 19.31 18.23
N VAL A 4 -36.29 19.39 17.36
CA VAL A 4 -36.07 19.55 15.92
C VAL A 4 -35.53 20.96 15.70
N ILE A 5 -34.32 21.06 15.16
CA ILE A 5 -33.75 22.33 14.72
C ILE A 5 -34.45 22.71 13.40
N GLU A 6 -35.28 23.75 13.41
CA GLU A 6 -35.92 24.25 12.19
C GLU A 6 -35.01 25.24 11.43
N SER A 7 -34.12 25.94 12.16
CA SER A 7 -33.12 26.83 11.59
C SER A 7 -31.95 27.04 12.55
N ARG A 8 -30.73 27.17 12.00
CA ARG A 8 -29.54 27.57 12.79
C ARG A 8 -29.72 28.92 13.47
N THR A 9 -30.53 29.82 12.90
CA THR A 9 -30.84 31.16 13.47
C THR A 9 -31.62 31.10 14.78
N GLN A 10 -32.09 29.92 15.20
CA GLN A 10 -32.72 29.71 16.51
C GLN A 10 -31.69 29.75 17.64
N PHE A 11 -30.41 29.55 17.32
CA PHE A 11 -29.30 29.64 18.26
C PHE A 11 -28.58 30.97 18.06
N ASP A 12 -28.28 31.64 19.17
CA ASP A 12 -27.48 32.85 19.17
C ASP A 12 -26.03 32.54 18.81
N ASP A 13 -25.32 33.50 18.20
CA ASP A 13 -23.91 33.37 17.83
C ASP A 13 -22.96 33.49 19.04
N SER A 14 -23.50 33.71 20.24
CA SER A 14 -22.75 33.63 21.49
C SER A 14 -22.18 32.22 21.71
N PRO A 15 -21.04 32.09 22.44
CA PRO A 15 -20.46 30.78 22.76
C PRO A 15 -21.44 29.81 23.43
N GLN A 16 -22.43 30.30 24.18
CA GLN A 16 -23.46 29.49 24.81
C GLN A 16 -24.55 29.06 23.82
N GLY A 17 -24.94 29.92 22.88
CA GLY A 17 -25.89 29.57 21.84
C GLY A 17 -25.33 28.50 20.90
N GLN A 18 -24.07 28.66 20.49
CA GLN A 18 -23.34 27.67 19.69
C GLN A 18 -23.16 26.34 20.43
N ALA A 19 -22.88 26.35 21.75
CA ALA A 19 -22.79 25.11 22.54
C ALA A 19 -24.10 24.32 22.52
N LYS A 20 -25.26 24.99 22.61
CA LYS A 20 -26.58 24.33 22.51
C LYS A 20 -26.82 23.72 21.13
N LEU A 21 -26.44 24.41 20.05
CA LEU A 21 -26.52 23.88 18.69
C LEU A 21 -25.73 22.57 18.58
N TRP A 22 -24.46 22.58 19.00
CA TRP A 22 -23.59 21.42 18.91
C TRP A 22 -23.99 20.29 19.85
N GLN A 23 -24.55 20.60 21.02
CA GLN A 23 -25.14 19.59 21.90
C GLN A 23 -26.26 18.81 21.19
N VAL A 24 -27.15 19.49 20.47
CA VAL A 24 -28.26 18.85 19.74
C VAL A 24 -27.75 18.06 18.54
N GLU A 25 -26.88 18.64 17.71
CA GLU A 25 -26.31 17.99 16.52
C GLU A 25 -25.48 16.74 16.88
N ILE A 26 -24.58 16.83 17.87
CA ILE A 26 -23.78 15.68 18.32
C ILE A 26 -24.66 14.61 18.95
N SER A 27 -25.64 14.98 19.78
CA SER A 27 -26.57 14.01 20.36
C SER A 27 -27.36 13.26 19.30
N ALA A 28 -27.84 13.95 18.27
CA ALA A 28 -28.54 13.34 17.14
C ALA A 28 -27.63 12.40 16.34
N ALA A 29 -26.36 12.78 16.10
CA ALA A 29 -25.39 11.93 15.43
C ALA A 29 -25.03 10.68 16.25
N LYS A 30 -24.82 10.82 17.56
CA LYS A 30 -24.57 9.69 18.48
C LYS A 30 -25.72 8.68 18.48
N GLU A 31 -26.97 9.15 18.51
CA GLU A 31 -28.15 8.29 18.42
C GLU A 31 -28.19 7.53 17.09
N ARG A 32 -28.04 8.26 15.97
CA ARG A 32 -28.07 7.71 14.61
C ARG A 32 -26.97 6.66 14.38
N LEU A 33 -25.77 6.91 14.89
CA LEU A 33 -24.60 6.03 14.70
C LEU A 33 -24.48 4.94 15.77
N ARG A 34 -25.36 4.90 16.78
CA ARG A 34 -25.29 3.94 17.89
C ARG A 34 -25.31 2.49 17.43
N GLU A 35 -26.22 2.14 16.53
CA GLU A 35 -26.35 0.75 16.05
C GLU A 35 -25.11 0.31 15.27
N TRP A 36 -24.58 1.21 14.43
CA TRP A 36 -23.35 0.99 13.70
C TRP A 36 -22.19 0.77 14.69
N HIS A 37 -22.04 1.64 15.70
CA HIS A 37 -20.96 1.50 16.67
C HIS A 37 -21.05 0.18 17.45
N ALA A 38 -22.23 -0.14 17.99
CA ALA A 38 -22.44 -1.37 18.73
C ALA A 38 -22.21 -2.63 17.87
N ARG A 39 -22.53 -2.54 16.58
CA ARG A 39 -22.27 -3.63 15.62
C ARG A 39 -20.77 -3.76 15.32
N GLY A 40 -20.07 -2.65 15.13
CA GLY A 40 -18.62 -2.62 14.94
C GLY A 40 -17.90 -3.30 16.10
N ASP A 41 -18.30 -3.04 17.34
CA ASP A 41 -17.74 -3.69 18.53
C ASP A 41 -17.88 -5.20 18.50
N ARG A 42 -19.07 -5.71 18.22
CA ARG A 42 -19.30 -7.16 18.11
C ARG A 42 -18.46 -7.80 17.00
N ILE A 43 -18.26 -7.10 15.89
CA ILE A 43 -17.44 -7.60 14.77
C ILE A 43 -15.96 -7.61 15.13
N VAL A 44 -15.46 -6.57 15.79
CA VAL A 44 -14.07 -6.52 16.27
C VAL A 44 -13.81 -7.62 17.30
N ASP A 45 -14.72 -7.82 18.26
CA ASP A 45 -14.62 -8.91 19.22
C ASP A 45 -14.68 -10.29 18.54
N ARG A 46 -15.52 -10.43 17.50
CA ARG A 46 -15.58 -11.63 16.66
C ARG A 46 -14.28 -11.87 15.88
N PHE A 47 -13.67 -10.83 15.33
CA PHE A 47 -12.39 -10.91 14.62
C PHE A 47 -11.25 -11.36 15.53
N LEU A 48 -11.20 -10.81 16.74
CA LEU A 48 -10.21 -11.15 17.76
C LEU A 48 -10.49 -12.48 18.46
N ASP A 49 -11.62 -13.14 18.14
CA ASP A 49 -12.13 -14.32 18.82
C ASP A 49 -12.15 -14.14 20.35
N LYS A 50 -12.58 -12.96 20.81
CA LYS A 50 -12.77 -12.72 22.24
C LYS A 50 -13.91 -13.60 22.74
N ARG A 51 -13.62 -14.43 23.72
CA ARG A 51 -14.58 -15.35 24.34
C ARG A 51 -14.67 -15.09 25.83
N SER A 52 -15.90 -14.96 26.33
CA SER A 52 -16.17 -14.96 27.76
C SER A 52 -16.06 -16.41 28.30
N GLY A 53 -15.76 -16.58 29.59
CA GLY A 53 -15.37 -17.89 30.14
C GLY A 53 -16.38 -19.03 29.90
N ALA A 54 -17.69 -18.74 29.94
CA ALA A 54 -18.72 -19.76 29.66
C ALA A 54 -18.78 -20.16 28.17
N ASP A 55 -18.48 -19.23 27.26
CA ASP A 55 -18.49 -19.47 25.80
C ASP A 55 -17.29 -20.31 25.34
N GLN A 56 -16.15 -20.23 26.03
CA GLN A 56 -14.94 -20.99 25.67
C GLN A 56 -15.14 -22.51 25.68
N VAL A 57 -16.03 -23.00 26.56
CA VAL A 57 -16.27 -24.43 26.74
C VAL A 57 -17.43 -24.93 25.85
N ALA A 58 -18.40 -24.07 25.54
CA ALA A 58 -19.64 -24.49 24.89
C ALA A 58 -19.68 -24.29 23.37
N GLU A 59 -18.92 -23.34 22.81
CA GLU A 59 -18.98 -22.99 21.39
C GLU A 59 -17.62 -23.17 20.70
N LYS A 60 -17.61 -23.99 19.64
CA LYS A 60 -16.46 -24.14 18.74
C LYS A 60 -16.67 -23.23 17.52
N ARG A 61 -15.76 -22.28 17.36
CA ARG A 61 -15.75 -21.36 16.22
C ARG A 61 -14.65 -21.73 15.24
N LEU A 62 -15.00 -21.79 13.97
CA LEU A 62 -14.02 -21.89 12.90
C LEU A 62 -13.71 -20.44 12.49
N ASN A 63 -12.52 -19.94 12.83
CA ASN A 63 -12.11 -18.53 12.69
C ASN A 63 -11.89 -18.10 11.21
N LEU A 64 -12.80 -18.50 10.31
CA LEU A 64 -12.81 -18.17 8.89
C LEU A 64 -12.91 -16.67 8.67
N PHE A 65 -13.72 -15.96 9.46
CA PHE A 65 -13.84 -14.51 9.31
C PHE A 65 -12.50 -13.79 9.53
N ALA A 66 -11.75 -14.17 10.57
CA ALA A 66 -10.43 -13.60 10.83
C ALA A 66 -9.45 -13.94 9.71
N ALA A 67 -9.41 -15.20 9.27
CA ALA A 67 -8.55 -15.65 8.18
C ALA A 67 -8.85 -14.92 6.85
N ASP A 68 -10.13 -14.80 6.50
CA ASP A 68 -10.60 -14.11 5.30
C ASP A 68 -10.22 -12.62 5.34
N THR A 69 -10.41 -11.98 6.49
CA THR A 69 -10.11 -10.56 6.69
C THR A 69 -8.62 -10.29 6.61
N ILE A 70 -7.77 -11.13 7.22
CA ILE A 70 -6.30 -11.03 7.14
C ILE A 70 -5.83 -11.17 5.69
N THR A 71 -6.42 -12.12 4.94
CA THR A 71 -6.07 -12.33 3.53
C THR A 71 -6.47 -11.13 2.67
N LYS A 72 -7.67 -10.58 2.89
CA LYS A 72 -8.12 -9.34 2.22
C LYS A 72 -7.21 -8.16 2.55
N ARG A 73 -6.83 -7.99 3.82
CA ARG A 73 -5.89 -6.94 4.25
C ARG A 73 -4.56 -7.05 3.51
N ALA A 74 -3.96 -8.24 3.46
CA ALA A 74 -2.69 -8.46 2.76
C ALA A 74 -2.78 -8.15 1.26
N LEU A 75 -3.94 -8.40 0.65
CA LEU A 75 -4.20 -8.14 -0.77
C LEU A 75 -4.45 -6.65 -1.09
N LEU A 76 -5.05 -5.92 -0.16
CA LEU A 76 -5.35 -4.48 -0.30
C LEU A 76 -4.16 -3.61 0.12
N TYR A 77 -3.36 -4.09 1.07
CA TYR A 77 -2.28 -3.35 1.70
C TYR A 77 -1.00 -4.18 1.79
N GLY A 78 -0.50 -4.62 0.64
CA GLY A 78 0.75 -5.38 0.53
C GLY A 78 2.00 -4.50 0.46
N LYS A 79 1.87 -3.26 -0.02
CA LYS A 79 2.92 -2.24 -0.07
C LYS A 79 2.29 -0.85 0.08
N VAL A 80 2.97 0.03 0.82
CA VAL A 80 2.56 1.43 0.97
C VAL A 80 2.60 2.11 -0.41
N PRO A 81 1.50 2.73 -0.86
CA PRO A 81 1.50 3.49 -2.11
C PRO A 81 2.40 4.72 -1.98
N THR A 82 3.38 4.82 -2.88
CA THR A 82 4.18 6.04 -3.13
C THR A 82 3.35 7.07 -3.88
N VAL A 83 3.80 8.32 -3.90
CA VAL A 83 3.13 9.40 -4.64
C VAL A 83 3.91 9.70 -5.91
N ASP A 84 3.21 9.87 -7.02
CA ASP A 84 3.69 10.32 -8.31
C ASP A 84 3.10 11.71 -8.57
N VAL A 85 3.96 12.70 -8.79
CA VAL A 85 3.52 14.05 -9.13
C VAL A 85 4.09 14.39 -10.49
N SER A 86 3.22 14.68 -11.44
CA SER A 86 3.61 14.97 -12.81
C SER A 86 2.88 16.18 -13.36
N ARG A 87 3.40 16.70 -14.47
CA ARG A 87 2.67 17.69 -15.26
C ARG A 87 1.38 17.07 -15.77
N ARG A 88 0.29 17.82 -15.68
CA ARG A 88 -1.03 17.38 -16.14
C ARG A 88 -1.05 17.08 -17.64
N PHE A 89 -0.28 17.84 -18.40
CA PHE A 89 -0.09 17.66 -19.84
C PHE A 89 1.40 17.41 -20.11
N ALA A 90 1.71 16.51 -21.05
CA ALA A 90 3.08 16.13 -21.42
C ALA A 90 3.76 17.20 -22.31
N ASP A 91 3.61 18.47 -21.97
CA ASP A 91 4.17 19.59 -22.71
C ASP A 91 5.65 19.76 -22.35
N SER A 92 6.55 19.35 -23.26
CA SER A 92 7.99 19.37 -23.04
C SER A 92 8.57 20.76 -22.82
N ALA A 93 7.86 21.82 -23.23
CA ALA A 93 8.29 23.20 -23.03
C ALA A 93 7.96 23.76 -21.64
N ASP A 94 7.16 23.05 -20.83
CA ASP A 94 6.80 23.48 -19.49
C ASP A 94 7.78 22.91 -18.44
N ASP A 95 8.97 23.48 -18.38
CA ASP A 95 9.99 23.07 -17.40
C ASP A 95 9.64 23.49 -15.97
N VAL A 96 8.96 24.63 -15.81
CA VAL A 96 8.57 25.13 -14.48
C VAL A 96 7.61 24.16 -13.80
N ALA A 97 6.61 23.65 -14.52
CA ALA A 97 5.68 22.66 -13.95
C ALA A 97 6.36 21.30 -13.73
N ARG A 98 7.35 20.93 -14.54
CA ARG A 98 8.16 19.72 -14.32
C ARG A 98 8.89 19.79 -12.99
N VAL A 99 9.62 20.88 -12.78
CA VAL A 99 10.43 21.11 -11.58
C VAL A 99 9.53 21.26 -10.35
N ALA A 100 8.42 21.99 -10.47
CA ALA A 100 7.42 22.10 -9.39
C ALA A 100 6.83 20.73 -9.00
N SER A 101 6.53 19.88 -9.99
CA SER A 101 6.04 18.52 -9.76
C SER A 101 7.08 17.68 -9.04
N GLU A 102 8.33 17.71 -9.50
CA GLU A 102 9.44 16.97 -8.87
C GLU A 102 9.71 17.45 -7.43
N MET A 103 9.65 18.76 -7.18
CA MET A 103 9.79 19.33 -5.85
C MET A 103 8.70 18.81 -4.90
N LEU A 104 7.44 18.83 -5.36
CA LEU A 104 6.30 18.37 -4.59
C LEU A 104 6.34 16.84 -4.37
N GLU A 105 6.70 16.06 -5.38
CA GLU A 105 6.86 14.61 -5.28
C GLU A 105 7.89 14.23 -4.20
N ARG A 106 9.04 14.90 -4.19
CA ARG A 106 10.08 14.67 -3.20
C ARG A 106 9.62 15.00 -1.79
N ILE A 107 8.90 16.11 -1.61
CA ILE A 107 8.35 16.48 -0.28
C ILE A 107 7.35 15.44 0.20
N LEU A 108 6.44 14.99 -0.66
CA LEU A 108 5.40 14.01 -0.29
C LEU A 108 6.00 12.63 0.01
N ASN A 109 6.95 12.16 -0.80
CA ASN A 109 7.59 10.85 -0.60
C ASN A 109 8.62 10.84 0.52
N ALA A 110 9.36 11.93 0.76
CA ALA A 110 10.33 12.00 1.87
C ALA A 110 9.67 11.78 3.22
N ASP A 111 8.41 12.21 3.37
CA ASP A 111 7.64 11.95 4.59
C ASP A 111 7.18 10.49 4.69
N LEU A 112 6.91 9.79 3.58
CA LEU A 112 6.53 8.37 3.55
C LEU A 112 7.67 7.42 3.92
N GLU A 113 8.92 7.86 3.74
CA GLU A 113 10.13 7.05 3.95
C GLU A 113 10.74 7.23 5.35
N ARG A 114 10.11 8.01 6.23
CA ARG A 114 10.59 8.21 7.61
C ARG A 114 10.39 6.95 8.47
N ASP A 115 11.39 6.60 9.29
CA ASP A 115 11.31 5.43 10.18
C ASP A 115 10.21 5.55 11.27
N GLU A 116 9.79 6.77 11.61
CA GLU A 116 8.72 7.08 12.55
C GLU A 116 7.33 7.18 11.87
N ASP A 117 7.23 6.83 10.59
CA ASP A 117 6.13 7.29 9.74
C ASP A 117 4.73 6.84 10.18
N SER A 118 3.91 7.87 10.41
CA SER A 118 2.52 7.79 10.80
C SER A 118 1.63 7.38 9.63
N TYR A 119 2.01 7.65 8.37
CA TYR A 119 1.09 7.50 7.23
C TYR A 119 0.88 6.05 6.84
N ALA A 120 1.95 5.28 6.68
CA ALA A 120 1.83 3.85 6.40
C ALA A 120 1.03 3.13 7.49
N THR A 121 1.25 3.50 8.75
CA THR A 121 0.49 2.97 9.88
C THR A 121 -0.96 3.41 9.82
N ALA A 122 -1.23 4.70 9.60
CA ALA A 122 -2.58 5.25 9.57
C ALA A 122 -3.42 4.71 8.41
N LEU A 123 -2.82 4.55 7.23
CA LEU A 123 -3.47 3.95 6.07
C LEU A 123 -3.79 2.47 6.33
N GLY A 124 -2.85 1.71 6.92
CA GLY A 124 -3.09 0.32 7.32
C GLY A 124 -4.24 0.17 8.32
N LEU A 125 -4.28 1.04 9.34
CA LEU A 125 -5.36 1.07 10.33
C LEU A 125 -6.70 1.49 9.73
N ALA A 126 -6.72 2.44 8.79
CA ALA A 126 -7.92 2.81 8.07
C ALA A 126 -8.45 1.64 7.20
N VAL A 127 -7.56 0.89 6.54
CA VAL A 127 -7.96 -0.32 5.80
C VAL A 127 -8.53 -1.38 6.73
N ASP A 128 -7.92 -1.60 7.90
CA ASP A 128 -8.43 -2.53 8.92
C ASP A 128 -9.84 -2.15 9.38
N ASP A 129 -10.06 -0.88 9.74
CA ASP A 129 -11.36 -0.40 10.18
C ASP A 129 -12.42 -0.49 9.07
N ARG A 130 -12.04 -0.23 7.81
CA ARG A 130 -12.91 -0.43 6.67
C ARG A 130 -13.31 -1.90 6.52
N LEU A 131 -12.42 -2.86 6.76
CA LEU A 131 -12.72 -4.29 6.68
C LEU A 131 -13.58 -4.79 7.85
N LEU A 132 -13.39 -4.20 9.04
CA LEU A 132 -14.06 -4.61 10.28
C LEU A 132 -15.32 -3.80 10.58
N ALA A 133 -15.16 -2.52 10.94
CA ALA A 133 -16.25 -1.62 11.29
C ALA A 133 -16.93 -1.02 10.05
N GLY A 134 -16.39 -1.23 8.86
CA GLY A 134 -16.99 -0.76 7.60
C GLY A 134 -16.66 0.69 7.25
N MET A 135 -15.86 1.41 8.05
CA MET A 135 -15.38 2.74 7.69
C MET A 135 -13.96 2.97 8.20
N GLY A 136 -13.10 3.48 7.33
CA GLY A 136 -11.73 3.85 7.65
C GLY A 136 -11.41 5.26 7.19
N ASN A 137 -10.67 6.01 8.00
CA ASN A 137 -10.37 7.40 7.72
C ASN A 137 -9.00 7.83 8.25
N ILE A 138 -8.40 8.83 7.61
CA ILE A 138 -7.16 9.49 8.01
C ILE A 138 -7.35 10.99 7.86
N ARG A 139 -6.68 11.80 8.68
CA ARG A 139 -6.71 13.26 8.58
C ARG A 139 -5.30 13.82 8.57
N TRP A 140 -5.15 14.99 7.96
CA TRP A 140 -3.92 15.77 7.96
C TRP A 140 -3.96 16.87 9.01
N ARG A 141 -2.83 17.07 9.68
CA ARG A 141 -2.64 18.17 10.62
C ARG A 141 -1.40 18.95 10.21
N TYR A 142 -1.58 20.24 10.00
CA TYR A 142 -0.46 21.16 9.81
C TYR A 142 0.10 21.56 11.18
N THR A 143 1.41 21.38 11.36
CA THR A 143 2.16 21.80 12.54
C THR A 143 3.33 22.69 12.09
N ALA A 144 3.56 23.78 12.83
CA ALA A 144 4.67 24.69 12.59
C ALA A 144 5.35 25.04 13.91
N GLU A 145 6.68 25.02 13.91
CA GLU A 145 7.53 25.47 14.99
C GLU A 145 8.09 26.85 14.66
N PHE A 146 8.05 27.74 15.63
CA PHE A 146 8.46 29.14 15.48
C PHE A 146 9.67 29.41 16.37
N GLU A 147 10.69 30.07 15.80
CA GLU A 147 11.79 30.64 16.57
C GLU A 147 11.78 32.18 16.48
N PRO A 148 12.11 32.87 17.58
CA PRO A 148 12.22 34.32 17.59
C PRO A 148 13.49 34.73 16.82
N VAL A 149 13.32 35.50 15.77
CA VAL A 149 14.42 36.11 15.02
C VAL A 149 14.70 37.50 15.60
N PRO A 150 15.91 37.75 16.12
CA PRO A 150 16.26 39.05 16.68
C PRO A 150 16.29 40.13 15.58
N GLU A 151 16.02 41.36 15.98
CA GLU A 151 16.08 42.53 15.08
C GLU A 151 17.45 42.59 14.40
N THR A 152 17.44 42.68 13.06
CA THR A 152 18.66 42.86 12.29
C THR A 152 18.79 44.35 11.95
N PRO A 153 19.77 45.08 12.52
CA PRO A 153 19.93 46.50 12.26
C PRO A 153 20.25 46.74 10.78
N ALA A 154 19.80 47.89 10.26
CA ALA A 154 20.03 48.29 8.87
C ALA A 154 21.53 48.23 8.53
N LYS A 155 21.87 47.60 7.39
CA LYS A 155 23.25 47.60 6.88
C LYS A 155 23.49 48.92 6.16
N THR A 156 24.34 49.76 6.74
CA THR A 156 24.82 51.00 6.11
C THR A 156 26.19 50.81 5.50
N ASP A 157 26.43 51.39 4.32
CA ASP A 157 27.76 51.47 3.71
C ASP A 157 28.72 52.27 4.63
N PRO A 158 29.84 51.68 5.09
CA PRO A 158 30.79 52.34 5.99
C PRO A 158 31.45 53.60 5.41
N ALA A 159 31.47 53.76 4.08
CA ALA A 159 32.14 54.86 3.38
C ALA A 159 31.18 55.98 2.95
N THR A 160 29.90 55.68 2.70
CA THR A 160 28.94 56.64 2.14
C THR A 160 27.73 56.91 3.03
N GLY A 161 27.51 56.12 4.08
CA GLY A 161 26.34 56.22 4.96
C GLY A 161 25.02 55.88 4.26
N ALA A 162 25.08 55.37 3.03
CA ALA A 162 23.91 54.94 2.27
C ALA A 162 23.35 53.63 2.84
N GLU A 163 22.03 53.56 2.97
CA GLU A 163 21.30 52.39 3.44
C GLU A 163 21.35 51.30 2.35
N LEU A 164 22.08 50.22 2.61
CA LEU A 164 22.25 49.09 1.68
C LEU A 164 21.15 48.03 1.88
N ALA A 165 20.59 47.93 3.08
CA ALA A 165 19.43 47.10 3.39
C ALA A 165 18.65 47.68 4.58
N PRO A 166 17.31 47.73 4.52
CA PRO A 166 16.47 48.24 5.61
C PRO A 166 16.55 47.36 6.85
N ALA A 167 16.26 47.94 8.02
CA ALA A 167 16.15 47.20 9.27
C ALA A 167 15.01 46.16 9.19
N VAL A 168 15.31 44.93 9.59
CA VAL A 168 14.30 43.86 9.69
C VAL A 168 13.82 43.83 11.15
N PRO A 169 12.53 44.12 11.43
CA PRO A 169 11.99 44.08 12.79
C PRO A 169 12.15 42.69 13.41
N ALA A 170 12.23 42.63 14.74
CA ALA A 170 12.11 41.36 15.45
C ALA A 170 10.78 40.67 15.08
N GLY A 171 10.85 39.39 14.74
CA GLY A 171 9.70 38.61 14.28
C GLY A 171 9.85 37.13 14.62
N GLU A 172 8.86 36.33 14.23
CA GLU A 172 8.92 34.88 14.35
C GLU A 172 9.15 34.30 12.96
N SER A 173 10.15 33.41 12.82
CA SER A 173 10.37 32.64 11.60
C SER A 173 9.96 31.20 11.85
N LYS A 174 9.30 30.58 10.88
CA LYS A 174 9.00 29.15 10.93
C LYS A 174 10.28 28.38 10.66
N THR A 175 10.75 27.61 11.63
CA THR A 175 11.97 26.80 11.49
C THR A 175 11.66 25.40 10.99
N SER A 176 10.49 24.87 11.35
CA SER A 176 10.02 23.58 10.88
C SER A 176 8.52 23.64 10.60
N GLU A 177 8.12 23.10 9.46
CA GLU A 177 6.72 22.95 9.06
C GLU A 177 6.47 21.50 8.67
N SER A 178 5.44 20.88 9.20
CA SER A 178 5.12 19.49 8.89
C SER A 178 3.63 19.33 8.61
N VAL A 179 3.31 18.38 7.73
CA VAL A 179 1.95 17.90 7.54
C VAL A 179 1.89 16.46 8.00
N GLU A 180 1.46 16.28 9.24
CA GLU A 180 1.39 14.98 9.89
C GLU A 180 0.12 14.24 9.51
N SER A 181 0.26 12.95 9.24
CA SER A 181 -0.90 12.08 9.11
C SER A 181 -1.37 11.63 10.49
N SER A 182 -2.68 11.61 10.69
CA SER A 182 -3.30 11.12 11.90
C SER A 182 -4.38 10.13 11.52
N TYR A 183 -4.24 8.90 11.98
CA TYR A 183 -5.33 7.93 11.95
C TYR A 183 -6.51 8.44 12.78
N VAL A 184 -7.72 8.24 12.27
CA VAL A 184 -8.95 8.59 12.97
C VAL A 184 -9.68 7.29 13.31
N PRO A 185 -9.71 6.90 14.60
CA PRO A 185 -10.47 5.72 15.01
C PRO A 185 -11.94 5.82 14.61
N TRP A 186 -12.51 4.73 14.12
CA TRP A 186 -13.90 4.69 13.64
C TRP A 186 -14.93 5.15 14.68
N LYS A 187 -14.65 5.02 15.99
CA LYS A 187 -15.49 5.53 17.09
C LYS A 187 -15.29 7.01 17.43
N ASP A 188 -14.15 7.56 17.05
CA ASP A 188 -13.73 8.93 17.41
C ASP A 188 -14.11 9.93 16.33
N GLN A 189 -15.14 9.61 15.54
CA GLN A 189 -15.65 10.47 14.50
C GLN A 189 -17.18 10.44 14.44
N LEU A 190 -17.77 11.60 14.19
CA LEU A 190 -19.21 11.77 14.00
C LEU A 190 -19.45 12.71 12.83
N TRP A 191 -20.61 12.62 12.19
CA TRP A 191 -20.97 13.51 11.09
C TRP A 191 -22.46 13.81 11.07
N SER A 192 -22.81 14.92 10.43
CA SER A 192 -24.20 15.29 10.15
C SER A 192 -24.93 14.21 9.34
N LYS A 193 -26.25 14.10 9.49
CA LYS A 193 -27.07 13.22 8.64
C LYS A 193 -26.93 13.62 7.15
N ALA A 194 -26.61 12.66 6.29
CA ALA A 194 -26.41 12.86 4.86
C ALA A 194 -26.74 11.57 4.09
N ARG A 195 -27.13 11.69 2.81
CA ARG A 195 -27.34 10.51 1.93
C ARG A 195 -26.04 10.03 1.30
N PHE A 196 -25.14 10.97 0.98
CA PHE A 196 -23.81 10.72 0.44
C PHE A 196 -22.84 11.77 0.98
N PHE A 197 -21.53 11.51 0.85
CA PHE A 197 -20.48 12.33 1.45
C PHE A 197 -20.58 13.84 1.13
N GLY A 198 -20.99 14.19 -0.10
CA GLY A 198 -21.12 15.58 -0.53
C GLY A 198 -22.21 16.40 0.19
N GLU A 199 -23.17 15.76 0.85
CA GLU A 199 -24.22 16.43 1.63
C GLU A 199 -23.84 16.63 3.11
N ILE A 200 -22.64 16.20 3.51
CA ILE A 200 -22.20 16.37 4.89
C ILE A 200 -21.99 17.86 5.18
N ARG A 201 -22.70 18.34 6.20
CA ARG A 201 -22.68 19.71 6.69
C ARG A 201 -21.56 19.93 7.70
N TRP A 202 -21.33 18.94 8.57
CA TRP A 202 -20.26 18.98 9.56
C TRP A 202 -19.69 17.59 9.82
N TRP A 203 -18.41 17.55 10.19
CA TRP A 203 -17.67 16.37 10.62
C TRP A 203 -16.93 16.67 11.92
N ALA A 204 -16.99 15.78 12.90
CA ALA A 204 -16.38 15.96 14.20
C ALA A 204 -15.37 14.85 14.50
N PHE A 205 -14.25 15.22 15.13
CA PHE A 205 -13.22 14.31 15.63
C PHE A 205 -13.16 14.38 17.15
N ARG A 206 -13.09 13.22 17.82
CA ARG A 206 -12.92 13.15 19.27
C ARG A 206 -11.44 13.05 19.63
N ALA A 207 -11.03 13.85 20.60
CA ALA A 207 -9.73 13.76 21.24
C ALA A 207 -9.90 13.52 22.74
N HIS A 208 -9.07 12.62 23.29
CA HIS A 208 -9.01 12.33 24.72
C HIS A 208 -7.82 13.06 25.35
N MET A 209 -8.05 14.26 25.89
CA MET A 209 -6.96 15.13 26.36
C MET A 209 -6.73 14.96 27.86
N ALA A 210 -5.47 14.85 28.28
CA ALA A 210 -5.09 14.97 29.70
C ALA A 210 -5.07 16.43 30.14
N GLU A 211 -5.00 16.64 31.46
CA GLU A 211 -4.94 17.96 32.07
C GLU A 211 -3.85 18.87 31.47
N ALA A 212 -2.63 18.36 31.30
CA ALA A 212 -1.51 19.14 30.77
C ALA A 212 -1.77 19.61 29.32
N GLU A 213 -2.17 18.68 28.45
CA GLU A 213 -2.45 18.94 27.04
C GLU A 213 -3.65 19.88 26.87
N PHE A 214 -4.72 19.65 27.63
CA PHE A 214 -5.92 20.49 27.61
C PHE A 214 -5.60 21.91 28.09
N SER A 215 -4.86 22.03 29.19
CA SER A 215 -4.54 23.32 29.78
C SER A 215 -3.59 24.14 28.90
N GLN A 216 -2.68 23.47 28.18
CA GLN A 216 -1.81 24.11 27.20
C GLN A 216 -2.58 24.64 25.98
N ARG A 217 -3.61 23.91 25.52
CA ARG A 217 -4.40 24.30 24.34
C ARG A 217 -5.47 25.35 24.64
N PHE A 218 -6.17 25.23 25.77
CA PHE A 218 -7.35 26.05 26.08
C PHE A 218 -7.12 26.94 27.30
N SER A 219 -7.09 26.35 28.51
CA SER A 219 -6.63 26.98 29.76
C SER A 219 -6.80 26.02 30.94
N ALA A 220 -6.03 26.25 32.01
CA ALA A 220 -6.17 25.50 33.26
C ALA A 220 -7.51 25.79 33.98
N GLU A 221 -8.08 26.98 33.81
CA GLU A 221 -9.36 27.34 34.42
C GLU A 221 -10.54 26.57 33.81
N LEU A 222 -10.53 26.39 32.48
CA LEU A 222 -11.54 25.60 31.77
C LEU A 222 -11.48 24.13 32.18
N TRP A 223 -10.28 23.56 32.38
CA TRP A 223 -10.12 22.18 32.83
C TRP A 223 -10.90 21.86 34.10
N GLN A 224 -10.98 22.79 35.05
CA GLN A 224 -11.71 22.58 36.31
C GLN A 224 -13.23 22.53 36.10
N ARG A 225 -13.75 23.15 35.04
CA ARG A 225 -15.19 23.33 34.79
C ARG A 225 -15.78 22.32 33.82
N ILE A 226 -14.96 21.64 33.02
CA ILE A 226 -15.44 20.67 32.04
C ILE A 226 -15.71 19.29 32.67
N PRO A 227 -16.73 18.57 32.15
CA PRO A 227 -16.90 17.15 32.42
C PRO A 227 -15.65 16.37 31.98
N LYS A 228 -15.16 15.51 32.87
CA LYS A 228 -14.04 14.60 32.59
C LYS A 228 -14.60 13.20 32.48
N GLY A 229 -14.20 12.48 31.44
CA GLY A 229 -14.45 11.05 31.36
C GLY A 229 -13.76 10.37 32.53
N SER A 230 -14.55 9.74 33.40
CA SER A 230 -14.05 8.70 34.29
C SER A 230 -14.25 7.38 33.57
N ALA A 231 -13.27 6.49 33.59
CA ALA A 231 -13.56 5.07 33.51
C ALA A 231 -14.39 4.71 34.76
N MET A 232 -15.70 4.95 34.70
CA MET A 232 -16.69 4.30 35.55
C MET A 232 -17.70 3.61 34.65
N PRO A 233 -17.51 2.32 34.35
CA PRO A 233 -18.62 1.49 33.94
C PRO A 233 -19.56 1.35 35.15
N LYS A 234 -20.85 1.57 34.92
CA LYS A 234 -21.87 0.91 35.73
C LYS A 234 -21.69 -0.59 35.49
N ASP A 235 -21.22 -1.27 36.54
CA ASP A 235 -21.40 -2.68 36.86
C ASP A 235 -21.38 -3.66 35.66
N ASP A 236 -20.23 -4.32 35.46
CA ASP A 236 -20.20 -5.69 34.93
C ASP A 236 -18.84 -6.33 35.23
N GLY A 237 -18.79 -7.06 36.35
CA GLY A 237 -18.19 -8.39 36.52
C GLY A 237 -16.72 -8.70 36.20
N ASP A 238 -15.99 -7.91 35.42
CA ASP A 238 -14.66 -8.29 34.93
C ASP A 238 -13.55 -7.35 35.40
N LYS A 239 -12.42 -7.93 35.79
CA LYS A 239 -11.24 -7.20 36.31
C LYS A 239 -10.55 -6.44 35.17
N GLN A 240 -11.18 -5.40 34.65
CA GLN A 240 -10.56 -4.52 33.65
C GLN A 240 -9.66 -3.49 34.34
N GLN A 241 -8.48 -3.31 33.74
CA GLN A 241 -7.46 -2.33 34.10
C GLN A 241 -8.10 -0.95 34.25
N ARG A 242 -8.10 -0.43 35.48
CA ARG A 242 -8.51 0.95 35.76
C ARG A 242 -7.52 1.88 35.06
N ASP A 243 -7.99 2.70 34.13
CA ASP A 243 -7.20 3.84 33.66
C ASP A 243 -7.11 4.86 34.82
N PRO A 244 -5.92 5.09 35.40
CA PRO A 244 -5.79 6.00 36.53
C PRO A 244 -5.90 7.49 36.12
N TRP A 245 -5.94 7.80 34.83
CA TRP A 245 -5.93 9.17 34.33
C TRP A 245 -7.29 9.61 33.81
N ALA A 246 -7.85 10.66 34.42
CA ALA A 246 -9.02 11.34 33.87
C ALA A 246 -8.66 12.05 32.57
N ARG A 247 -9.52 11.92 31.55
CA ARG A 247 -9.37 12.57 30.25
C ARG A 247 -10.61 13.38 29.93
N ALA A 248 -10.44 14.56 29.33
CA ALA A 248 -11.56 15.30 28.76
C ALA A 248 -11.83 14.80 27.33
N GLU A 249 -13.10 14.57 27.00
CA GLU A 249 -13.53 14.25 25.64
C GLU A 249 -13.85 15.55 24.89
N VAL A 250 -12.91 15.99 24.06
CA VAL A 250 -13.06 17.21 23.26
C VAL A 250 -13.44 16.83 21.83
N TRP A 251 -14.51 17.42 21.33
CA TRP A 251 -14.94 17.32 19.94
C TRP A 251 -14.43 18.52 19.15
N GLU A 252 -13.57 18.26 18.18
CA GLU A 252 -13.15 19.19 17.15
C GLU A 252 -14.11 19.06 15.96
N VAL A 253 -15.00 20.04 15.80
CA VAL A 253 -16.08 20.01 14.81
C VAL A 253 -15.73 20.93 13.65
N TRP A 254 -15.55 20.34 12.47
CA TRP A 254 -15.40 21.02 11.20
C TRP A 254 -16.79 21.26 10.61
N ASP A 255 -17.22 22.53 10.59
CA ASP A 255 -18.54 22.95 10.11
C ASP A 255 -18.44 23.65 8.76
N LYS A 256 -18.77 22.91 7.70
CA LYS A 256 -18.66 23.38 6.32
C LYS A 256 -19.68 24.47 6.00
N GLU A 257 -20.83 24.49 6.68
CA GLU A 257 -21.87 25.50 6.43
C GLU A 257 -21.45 26.89 6.95
N SER A 258 -20.71 26.95 8.05
CA SER A 258 -20.18 28.23 8.58
C SER A 258 -18.75 28.53 8.14
N GLY A 259 -18.01 27.54 7.61
CA GLY A 259 -16.60 27.69 7.25
C GLY A 259 -15.71 27.81 8.49
N ARG A 260 -16.08 27.14 9.59
CA ARG A 260 -15.39 27.25 10.89
C ARG A 260 -15.07 25.89 11.50
N VAL A 261 -14.07 25.88 12.37
CA VAL A 261 -13.75 24.76 13.25
C VAL A 261 -14.07 25.17 14.69
N VAL A 262 -14.85 24.35 15.37
CA VAL A 262 -15.37 24.61 16.72
C VAL A 262 -14.92 23.51 17.67
N TRP A 263 -14.42 23.89 18.86
CA TRP A 263 -14.06 22.93 19.91
C TRP A 263 -15.13 22.90 21.00
N TYR A 264 -15.73 21.74 21.21
CA TYR A 264 -16.86 21.54 22.12
C TYR A 264 -16.63 20.34 23.04
N VAL A 265 -17.13 20.40 24.27
CA VAL A 265 -17.14 19.28 25.22
C VAL A 265 -18.59 18.97 25.57
N ASP A 266 -18.96 17.68 25.47
CA ASP A 266 -20.32 17.26 25.75
C ASP A 266 -20.70 17.50 27.22
N GLY A 267 -21.81 18.19 27.45
CA GLY A 267 -22.25 18.60 28.79
C GLY A 267 -21.59 19.88 29.33
N HIS A 268 -20.85 20.63 28.50
CA HIS A 268 -20.36 21.97 28.82
C HIS A 268 -21.21 23.06 28.16
N ASP A 269 -21.58 24.10 28.91
CA ASP A 269 -22.56 25.11 28.48
C ASP A 269 -22.02 26.16 27.50
N SER A 270 -20.73 26.12 27.17
CA SER A 270 -20.08 27.08 26.26
C SER A 270 -19.07 26.40 25.34
N ILE A 271 -18.85 26.98 24.16
CA ILE A 271 -17.77 26.57 23.27
C ILE A 271 -16.40 26.90 23.87
N LEU A 272 -15.42 26.00 23.66
CA LEU A 272 -14.06 26.17 24.14
C LEU A 272 -13.25 27.15 23.27
N ASP A 273 -13.32 26.96 21.95
CA ASP A 273 -12.60 27.77 20.96
C ASP A 273 -13.33 27.70 19.62
N THR A 274 -13.11 28.68 18.75
CA THR A 274 -13.62 28.72 17.37
C THR A 274 -12.60 29.40 16.47
N LYS A 275 -12.32 28.77 15.32
CA LYS A 275 -11.41 29.30 14.31
C LYS A 275 -12.07 29.30 12.94
N ASP A 276 -11.92 30.40 12.20
CA ASP A 276 -12.33 30.47 10.80
C ASP A 276 -11.34 29.67 9.94
N ASP A 277 -11.88 28.86 9.01
CA ASP A 277 -11.19 27.87 8.16
C ASP A 277 -9.64 27.88 8.26
N PRO A 278 -9.06 27.12 9.20
CA PRO A 278 -7.64 27.23 9.51
C PRO A 278 -6.73 26.72 8.39
N LEU A 279 -7.25 25.91 7.47
CA LEU A 279 -6.48 25.34 6.37
C LEU A 279 -6.79 25.99 5.01
N GLY A 280 -7.96 26.61 4.86
CA GLY A 280 -8.35 27.30 3.63
C GLY A 280 -8.41 26.35 2.42
N LEU A 281 -8.78 25.08 2.64
CA LEU A 281 -8.78 24.04 1.61
C LEU A 281 -9.97 24.19 0.67
N ASP A 282 -9.79 23.84 -0.61
CA ASP A 282 -10.85 23.90 -1.63
C ASP A 282 -12.01 22.97 -1.26
N GLY A 283 -11.68 21.83 -0.66
CA GLY A 283 -12.64 20.85 -0.15
C GLY A 283 -13.13 21.11 1.27
N PHE A 284 -12.58 22.11 1.99
CA PHE A 284 -12.74 22.40 3.42
C PHE A 284 -12.25 21.31 4.40
N TRP A 285 -12.36 20.03 4.02
CA TRP A 285 -12.05 18.90 4.88
C TRP A 285 -10.54 18.62 4.97
N PRO A 286 -9.98 18.40 6.18
CA PRO A 286 -8.58 17.98 6.36
C PRO A 286 -8.36 16.48 6.07
N PHE A 287 -9.32 15.81 5.44
CA PHE A 287 -9.33 14.37 5.20
C PHE A 287 -9.99 14.05 3.86
N PRO A 288 -9.57 12.99 3.16
CA PRO A 288 -10.19 12.57 1.91
C PRO A 288 -11.59 11.97 2.17
N ARG A 289 -12.37 11.75 1.12
CA ARG A 289 -13.61 10.96 1.25
C ARG A 289 -13.29 9.59 1.87
N PRO A 290 -13.81 9.26 3.07
CA PRO A 290 -13.43 8.06 3.80
C PRO A 290 -13.66 6.77 3.02
N LEU A 291 -12.93 5.72 3.36
CA LEU A 291 -13.27 4.38 2.94
C LEU A 291 -14.56 3.97 3.64
N VAL A 292 -15.59 3.57 2.89
CA VAL A 292 -16.89 3.17 3.46
C VAL A 292 -17.42 1.89 2.82
N ALA A 293 -18.07 1.06 3.63
CA ALA A 293 -18.63 -0.22 3.24
C ALA A 293 -20.13 -0.12 2.98
N ASN A 294 -20.56 -0.65 1.83
CA ASN A 294 -21.96 -0.96 1.53
C ASN A 294 -22.94 0.19 1.87
N VAL A 295 -22.55 1.43 1.57
CA VAL A 295 -23.42 2.60 1.73
C VAL A 295 -24.51 2.59 0.66
N THR A 296 -25.70 3.07 1.02
CA THR A 296 -26.86 3.16 0.11
C THR A 296 -27.14 4.61 -0.24
N THR A 297 -28.04 4.85 -1.19
CA THR A 297 -28.44 6.21 -1.59
C THR A 297 -29.38 6.88 -0.58
N SER A 298 -29.85 6.15 0.43
CA SER A 298 -30.73 6.69 1.48
C SER A 298 -29.97 7.28 2.66
N GLU A 299 -28.82 6.72 2.99
CA GLU A 299 -28.06 7.15 4.17
C GLU A 299 -26.57 6.81 4.07
N PHE A 300 -25.73 7.79 4.43
CA PHE A 300 -24.29 7.65 4.57
C PHE A 300 -23.94 7.08 5.95
N VAL A 301 -24.27 5.80 6.15
CA VAL A 301 -23.86 4.97 7.30
C VAL A 301 -23.31 3.66 6.75
N PRO A 302 -22.09 3.27 7.13
CA PRO A 302 -21.49 2.04 6.62
C PRO A 302 -22.20 0.80 7.14
N LEU A 303 -22.31 -0.21 6.28
CA LEU A 303 -22.72 -1.56 6.65
C LEU A 303 -21.51 -2.50 6.49
N PRO A 304 -20.90 -3.00 7.58
CA PRO A 304 -19.73 -3.88 7.50
C PRO A 304 -19.97 -5.13 6.65
N ASP A 305 -18.93 -5.57 5.94
CA ASP A 305 -19.01 -6.73 5.03
C ASP A 305 -19.37 -8.03 5.77
N TYR A 306 -18.95 -8.18 7.02
CA TYR A 306 -19.32 -9.32 7.88
C TYR A 306 -20.83 -9.54 7.95
N VAL A 307 -21.61 -8.46 8.00
CA VAL A 307 -23.07 -8.53 8.18
C VAL A 307 -23.74 -9.24 7.02
N LEU A 308 -23.20 -9.10 5.80
CA LEU A 308 -23.74 -9.72 4.60
C LEU A 308 -23.60 -11.25 4.60
N ALA A 309 -22.65 -11.78 5.39
CA ALA A 309 -22.37 -13.22 5.49
C ALA A 309 -22.48 -13.76 6.93
N GLN A 310 -22.98 -12.95 7.87
CA GLN A 310 -23.02 -13.28 9.30
C GLN A 310 -23.74 -14.59 9.56
N ASP A 311 -24.91 -14.79 8.94
CA ASP A 311 -25.72 -16.01 9.14
C ASP A 311 -24.96 -17.28 8.73
N LEU A 312 -24.09 -17.19 7.72
CA LEU A 312 -23.27 -18.33 7.27
C LEU A 312 -22.12 -18.60 8.25
N TYR A 313 -21.45 -17.55 8.75
CA TYR A 313 -20.45 -17.72 9.80
C TYR A 313 -21.06 -18.38 11.05
N ASP A 314 -22.21 -17.88 11.50
CA ASP A 314 -22.91 -18.41 12.67
C ASP A 314 -23.44 -19.85 12.43
N GLU A 315 -23.89 -20.19 11.21
CA GLU A 315 -24.30 -21.57 10.87
C GLU A 315 -23.10 -22.53 10.85
N ILE A 316 -21.95 -22.10 10.31
CA ILE A 316 -20.73 -22.91 10.28
C ILE A 316 -20.23 -23.21 11.70
N ASP A 317 -20.27 -22.24 12.61
CA ASP A 317 -19.89 -22.46 14.01
C ASP A 317 -20.84 -23.41 14.73
N LYS A 318 -22.16 -23.27 14.51
CA LYS A 318 -23.16 -24.20 15.05
C LYS A 318 -22.92 -25.63 14.55
N LEU A 319 -22.59 -25.79 13.27
CA LEU A 319 -22.24 -27.09 12.70
C LEU A 319 -20.94 -27.63 13.31
N THR A 320 -19.92 -26.79 13.44
CA THR A 320 -18.63 -27.15 14.03
C THR A 320 -18.78 -27.60 15.48
N THR A 321 -19.56 -26.89 16.28
CA THR A 321 -19.87 -27.28 17.68
C THR A 321 -20.60 -28.61 17.74
N ARG A 322 -21.56 -28.86 16.84
CA ARG A 322 -22.28 -30.15 16.81
C ARG A 322 -21.39 -31.31 16.38
N ILE A 323 -20.48 -31.08 15.42
CA ILE A 323 -19.49 -32.06 14.98
C ILE A 323 -18.59 -32.45 16.14
N ASP A 324 -18.03 -31.47 16.84
CA ASP A 324 -17.16 -31.67 18.01
C ASP A 324 -17.86 -32.48 19.12
N LEU A 325 -19.14 -32.16 19.42
CA LEU A 325 -19.94 -32.92 20.38
C LEU A 325 -20.19 -34.38 19.97
N LEU A 326 -20.34 -34.67 18.66
CA LEU A 326 -20.50 -36.04 18.17
C LEU A 326 -19.16 -36.78 18.15
N GLU A 327 -18.06 -36.09 17.81
CA GLU A 327 -16.70 -36.64 17.88
C GLU A 327 -16.36 -37.06 19.32
N ASP A 328 -16.65 -36.21 20.30
CA ASP A 328 -16.47 -36.53 21.74
C ASP A 328 -17.34 -37.71 22.19
N ALA A 329 -18.51 -37.90 21.57
CA ALA A 329 -19.40 -39.01 21.88
C ALA A 329 -18.91 -40.36 21.28
N ILE A 330 -18.09 -40.32 20.22
CA ILE A 330 -17.51 -41.50 19.59
C ILE A 330 -16.36 -42.01 20.47
N ARG A 331 -16.69 -42.96 21.34
CA ARG A 331 -15.72 -43.67 22.18
C ARG A 331 -15.86 -45.17 22.02
N VAL A 332 -14.74 -45.88 22.04
CA VAL A 332 -14.72 -47.34 22.09
C VAL A 332 -15.17 -47.78 23.49
N ALA A 333 -16.47 -48.04 23.63
CA ALA A 333 -17.09 -48.44 24.88
C ALA A 333 -18.06 -49.60 24.62
N GLY A 334 -18.14 -50.52 25.57
CA GLY A 334 -19.01 -51.68 25.53
C GLY A 334 -19.24 -52.21 26.92
N VAL A 335 -20.19 -53.12 27.06
CA VAL A 335 -20.47 -53.83 28.29
C VAL A 335 -20.13 -55.30 28.12
N TYR A 336 -19.69 -55.93 29.19
CA TYR A 336 -19.45 -57.37 29.25
C TYR A 336 -20.09 -57.92 30.53
N ASP A 337 -20.44 -59.20 30.53
CA ASP A 337 -20.98 -59.86 31.73
C ASP A 337 -19.91 -59.87 32.84
N LYS A 338 -20.27 -59.42 34.05
CA LYS A 338 -19.38 -59.43 35.23
C LYS A 338 -18.77 -60.81 35.51
N ASN A 339 -19.47 -61.89 35.13
CA ASN A 339 -19.00 -63.25 35.34
C ASN A 339 -17.95 -63.70 34.30
N ALA A 340 -17.68 -62.91 33.25
CA ALA A 340 -16.66 -63.19 32.25
C ALA A 340 -15.27 -62.74 32.74
N VAL A 341 -14.65 -63.59 33.57
CA VAL A 341 -13.32 -63.34 34.16
C VAL A 341 -12.27 -63.21 33.05
N GLY A 342 -11.60 -62.06 32.99
CA GLY A 342 -10.46 -61.82 32.09
C GLY A 342 -10.70 -60.85 30.92
N ILE A 343 -11.96 -60.55 30.55
CA ILE A 343 -12.26 -59.60 29.47
C ILE A 343 -11.80 -58.18 29.81
N GLU A 344 -11.97 -57.75 31.07
CA GLU A 344 -11.50 -56.45 31.56
C GLU A 344 -9.99 -56.24 31.36
N ARG A 345 -9.20 -57.28 31.59
CA ARG A 345 -7.74 -57.25 31.43
C ARG A 345 -7.34 -57.11 29.96
N LEU A 346 -8.15 -57.63 29.04
CA LEU A 346 -7.90 -57.57 27.59
C LEU A 346 -8.01 -56.14 27.04
N LEU A 347 -8.89 -55.31 27.62
CA LEU A 347 -9.10 -53.91 27.20
C LEU A 347 -8.35 -52.89 28.08
N SER A 348 -7.64 -53.35 29.12
CA SER A 348 -6.85 -52.47 29.97
C SER A 348 -5.58 -52.00 29.28
N SER A 349 -5.27 -50.69 29.34
CA SER A 349 -4.11 -50.06 28.67
C SER A 349 -2.73 -50.55 29.15
N ARG A 350 -2.68 -51.44 30.16
CA ARG A 350 -1.46 -52.08 30.67
C ARG A 350 -1.18 -53.45 30.06
N ALA A 351 -2.12 -54.07 29.37
CA ALA A 351 -1.94 -55.40 28.79
C ALA A 351 -1.32 -55.28 27.38
N GLN A 352 -0.01 -55.53 27.27
CA GLN A 352 0.65 -55.78 25.97
C GLN A 352 1.17 -57.21 25.96
N ASN A 353 0.81 -57.99 24.92
CA ASN A 353 1.24 -59.37 24.70
C ASN A 353 0.94 -60.35 25.86
N VAL A 354 -0.30 -60.36 26.36
CA VAL A 354 -0.72 -61.24 27.47
C VAL A 354 -1.69 -62.32 26.97
N LEU A 355 -1.46 -63.57 27.38
CA LEU A 355 -2.44 -64.65 27.25
C LEU A 355 -3.25 -64.75 28.55
N ILE A 356 -4.56 -64.63 28.44
CA ILE A 356 -5.47 -64.67 29.58
C ILE A 356 -6.14 -66.05 29.62
N PRO A 357 -5.87 -66.88 30.65
CA PRO A 357 -6.53 -68.17 30.79
C PRO A 357 -8.01 -67.98 31.13
N ILE A 358 -8.87 -68.81 30.52
CA ILE A 358 -10.32 -68.78 30.70
C ILE A 358 -10.76 -70.10 31.33
N GLU A 359 -11.55 -70.04 32.40
CA GLU A 359 -12.17 -71.22 33.01
C GLU A 359 -13.36 -71.70 32.17
N GLY A 360 -13.43 -73.00 31.88
CA GLY A 360 -14.55 -73.57 31.12
C GLY A 360 -14.57 -73.24 29.63
N TRP A 361 -13.48 -73.51 28.91
CA TRP A 361 -13.31 -73.25 27.47
C TRP A 361 -14.48 -73.73 26.59
N ALA A 362 -15.07 -74.89 26.90
CA ALA A 362 -16.21 -75.43 26.14
C ALA A 362 -17.44 -74.50 26.19
N MET A 363 -17.81 -73.99 27.38
CA MET A 363 -18.90 -73.02 27.54
C MET A 363 -18.55 -71.66 26.92
N PHE A 364 -17.29 -71.24 26.99
CA PHE A 364 -16.82 -70.00 26.37
C PHE A 364 -16.96 -70.06 24.84
N ALA A 365 -16.57 -71.19 24.24
CA ALA A 365 -16.73 -71.43 22.81
C ALA A 365 -18.20 -71.55 22.39
N GLU A 366 -19.05 -72.23 23.16
CA GLU A 366 -20.50 -72.33 22.90
C GLU A 366 -21.22 -70.97 22.93
N LYS A 367 -20.79 -70.05 23.80
CA LYS A 367 -21.32 -68.67 23.86
C LYS A 367 -20.77 -67.73 22.78
N GLY A 368 -20.02 -68.25 21.80
CA GLY A 368 -19.47 -67.44 20.71
C GLY A 368 -18.14 -66.75 21.02
N GLY A 369 -17.41 -67.22 22.02
CA GLY A 369 -16.11 -66.68 22.43
C GLY A 369 -16.17 -65.21 22.87
N THR A 370 -15.07 -64.48 22.72
CA THR A 370 -14.97 -63.06 23.13
C THR A 370 -16.03 -62.19 22.44
N LYS A 371 -16.38 -62.51 21.19
CA LYS A 371 -17.36 -61.75 20.39
C LYS A 371 -18.79 -61.88 20.94
N GLY A 372 -19.14 -63.01 21.55
CA GLY A 372 -20.46 -63.24 22.15
C GLY A 372 -20.58 -62.78 23.61
N GLN A 373 -19.49 -62.30 24.22
CA GLN A 373 -19.44 -61.86 25.62
C GLN A 373 -19.26 -60.34 25.79
N ILE A 374 -19.03 -59.62 24.69
CA ILE A 374 -18.92 -58.17 24.67
C ILE A 374 -20.04 -57.62 23.79
N ASP A 375 -20.83 -56.70 24.33
CA ASP A 375 -21.77 -55.89 23.57
C ASP A 375 -21.22 -54.47 23.46
N TRP A 376 -20.92 -54.04 22.24
CA TRP A 376 -20.34 -52.73 21.96
C TRP A 376 -21.44 -51.68 21.85
N LEU A 377 -21.15 -50.46 22.30
CA LEU A 377 -22.05 -49.32 22.09
C LEU A 377 -22.29 -49.13 20.57
N PRO A 378 -23.53 -49.17 20.07
CA PRO A 378 -23.80 -49.01 18.65
C PRO A 378 -23.57 -47.55 18.24
N LEU A 379 -22.52 -47.31 17.44
CA LEU A 379 -22.12 -45.97 17.00
C LEU A 379 -22.53 -45.66 15.55
N ASP A 380 -23.10 -46.60 14.81
CA ASP A 380 -23.35 -46.45 13.36
C ASP A 380 -24.21 -45.22 13.03
N GLN A 381 -25.26 -44.95 13.82
CA GLN A 381 -26.12 -43.79 13.62
C GLN A 381 -25.43 -42.47 13.99
N VAL A 382 -24.51 -42.50 14.95
CA VAL A 382 -23.72 -41.34 15.40
C VAL A 382 -22.70 -40.98 14.32
N VAL A 383 -21.96 -41.96 13.81
CA VAL A 383 -20.99 -41.78 12.72
C VAL A 383 -21.68 -41.30 11.44
N ALA A 384 -22.81 -41.91 11.07
CA ALA A 384 -23.56 -41.47 9.89
C ALA A 384 -24.13 -40.04 10.03
N ALA A 385 -24.44 -39.59 11.25
CA ALA A 385 -24.83 -38.21 11.50
C ALA A 385 -23.64 -37.26 11.42
N LEU A 386 -22.48 -37.64 11.96
CA LEU A 386 -21.22 -36.91 11.86
C LEU A 386 -20.85 -36.65 10.40
N ASP A 387 -20.80 -37.69 9.56
CA ASP A 387 -20.46 -37.58 8.14
C ASP A 387 -21.35 -36.57 7.40
N LYS A 388 -22.66 -36.60 7.67
CA LYS A 388 -23.62 -35.65 7.07
C LYS A 388 -23.42 -34.21 7.55
N LEU A 389 -23.05 -34.03 8.81
CA LEU A 389 -22.75 -32.69 9.34
C LEU A 389 -21.45 -32.15 8.75
N GLU A 390 -20.43 -32.99 8.57
CA GLU A 390 -19.17 -32.61 7.90
C GLU A 390 -19.41 -32.20 6.45
N GLU A 391 -20.19 -32.98 5.69
CA GLU A 391 -20.57 -32.65 4.31
C GLU A 391 -21.31 -31.31 4.26
N LYS A 392 -22.29 -31.11 5.14
CA LYS A 392 -23.04 -29.85 5.21
C LYS A 392 -22.15 -28.68 5.59
N ARG A 393 -21.22 -28.85 6.54
CA ARG A 393 -20.23 -27.82 6.91
C ARG A 393 -19.37 -27.45 5.71
N GLY A 394 -18.84 -28.43 4.97
CA GLY A 394 -18.07 -28.20 3.75
C GLY A 394 -18.85 -27.41 2.69
N SER A 395 -20.12 -27.78 2.47
CA SER A 395 -21.01 -27.06 1.54
C SER A 395 -21.24 -25.60 1.96
N LYS A 396 -21.42 -25.34 3.27
CA LYS A 396 -21.60 -23.98 3.80
C LYS A 396 -20.35 -23.12 3.69
N ILE A 397 -19.16 -23.71 3.92
CA ILE A 397 -17.88 -23.02 3.70
C ILE A 397 -17.72 -22.64 2.22
N ALA A 398 -18.04 -23.55 1.30
CA ALA A 398 -17.98 -23.26 -0.14
C ALA A 398 -18.94 -22.12 -0.52
N LEU A 399 -20.16 -22.12 0.01
CA LEU A 399 -21.13 -21.04 -0.21
C LEU A 399 -20.66 -19.71 0.38
N LEU A 400 -20.08 -19.74 1.59
CA LEU A 400 -19.50 -18.57 2.23
C LEU A 400 -18.42 -17.95 1.33
N TYR A 401 -17.47 -18.74 0.84
CA TYR A 401 -16.42 -18.25 -0.04
C TYR A 401 -16.94 -17.70 -1.38
N GLN A 402 -18.04 -18.25 -1.90
CA GLN A 402 -18.69 -17.71 -3.09
C GLN A 402 -19.33 -16.34 -2.84
N ILE A 403 -19.96 -16.15 -1.68
CA ILE A 403 -20.61 -14.88 -1.32
C ILE A 403 -19.57 -13.81 -0.97
N THR A 404 -18.56 -14.15 -0.16
CA THR A 404 -17.53 -13.22 0.29
C THR A 404 -16.50 -12.89 -0.79
N GLY A 405 -16.51 -13.61 -1.92
CA GLY A 405 -15.55 -13.48 -3.03
C GLY A 405 -14.20 -14.16 -2.77
N MET A 406 -14.06 -14.92 -1.67
CA MET A 406 -12.80 -15.60 -1.34
C MET A 406 -12.47 -16.73 -2.33
N SER A 407 -13.48 -17.36 -2.93
CA SER A 407 -13.27 -18.36 -4.00
C SER A 407 -12.50 -17.78 -5.20
N ASP A 408 -12.63 -16.49 -5.45
CA ASP A 408 -11.91 -15.82 -6.53
C ASP A 408 -10.42 -15.60 -6.18
N ILE A 409 -10.15 -15.23 -4.92
CA ILE A 409 -8.79 -15.05 -4.37
C ILE A 409 -8.01 -16.36 -4.41
N MET A 410 -8.62 -17.44 -3.89
CA MET A 410 -7.97 -18.75 -3.78
C MET A 410 -7.62 -19.34 -5.15
N ARG A 411 -8.45 -19.08 -6.18
CA ARG A 411 -8.14 -19.49 -7.56
C ARG A 411 -6.97 -18.71 -8.16
N GLY A 412 -6.73 -17.47 -7.75
CA GLY A 412 -5.59 -16.66 -8.16
C GLY A 412 -4.25 -17.12 -7.57
N GLN A 413 -4.23 -17.68 -6.35
CA GLN A 413 -3.01 -18.12 -5.68
C GLN A 413 -2.54 -19.54 -6.07
N ALA A 414 -3.44 -20.42 -6.55
CA ALA A 414 -3.17 -21.85 -6.69
C ALA A 414 -2.49 -22.30 -8.02
N GLN A 415 -2.00 -21.41 -8.90
CA GLN A 415 -1.54 -21.81 -10.24
C GLN A 415 -0.12 -21.38 -10.59
N SER A 416 0.86 -22.08 -10.01
CA SER A 416 2.30 -21.96 -10.33
C SER A 416 2.75 -22.74 -11.58
N ALA A 417 1.84 -23.30 -12.37
CA ALA A 417 2.16 -24.25 -13.46
C ALA A 417 1.71 -23.83 -14.87
N ALA A 418 1.16 -22.63 -15.06
CA ALA A 418 0.71 -22.15 -16.37
C ALA A 418 1.69 -21.14 -16.99
N THR A 419 1.60 -20.91 -18.31
CA THR A 419 2.45 -19.92 -19.01
C THR A 419 2.11 -18.50 -18.56
N ALA A 420 3.12 -17.60 -18.50
CA ALA A 420 2.99 -16.23 -17.97
C ALA A 420 1.85 -15.42 -18.62
N THR A 421 1.52 -15.70 -19.90
CA THR A 421 0.42 -15.04 -20.63
C THR A 421 -0.95 -15.59 -20.23
N GLU A 422 -1.10 -16.90 -20.04
CA GLU A 422 -2.36 -17.45 -19.50
C GLU A 422 -2.57 -17.09 -18.03
N GLN A 423 -1.48 -16.99 -17.26
CA GLN A 423 -1.53 -16.55 -15.86
C GLN A 423 -1.96 -15.08 -15.76
N SER A 424 -1.42 -14.19 -16.60
CA SER A 424 -1.82 -12.78 -16.59
C SER A 424 -3.27 -12.57 -17.04
N ILE A 425 -3.78 -13.40 -17.96
CA ILE A 425 -5.17 -13.36 -18.39
C ILE A 425 -6.10 -13.95 -17.31
N LYS A 426 -5.76 -15.08 -16.68
CA LYS A 426 -6.60 -15.70 -15.62
C LYS A 426 -6.59 -14.91 -14.31
N ALA A 427 -5.47 -14.27 -13.94
CA ALA A 427 -5.41 -13.33 -12.83
C ALA A 427 -6.35 -12.13 -13.02
N LYS A 428 -6.52 -11.65 -14.25
CA LYS A 428 -7.44 -10.55 -14.58
C LYS A 428 -8.92 -10.91 -14.38
N PHE A 429 -9.34 -12.17 -14.57
CA PHE A 429 -10.76 -12.57 -14.53
C PHE A 429 -11.30 -12.93 -13.14
N GLY A 430 -10.45 -13.32 -12.17
CA GLY A 430 -10.85 -13.52 -10.78
C GLY A 430 -10.92 -12.23 -9.94
N SER A 431 -10.50 -11.09 -10.51
CA SER A 431 -10.12 -9.94 -9.70
C SER A 431 -11.20 -8.86 -9.55
N VAL A 432 -12.29 -8.83 -10.34
CA VAL A 432 -13.11 -7.61 -10.49
C VAL A 432 -13.60 -6.98 -9.17
N ARG A 433 -14.07 -7.79 -8.20
CA ARG A 433 -14.52 -7.27 -6.90
C ARG A 433 -13.39 -6.75 -6.02
N ILE A 434 -12.24 -7.41 -6.08
CA ILE A 434 -11.05 -7.03 -5.33
C ILE A 434 -10.40 -5.82 -5.98
N GLN A 435 -10.33 -5.80 -7.31
CA GLN A 435 -9.85 -4.67 -8.10
C GLN A 435 -10.65 -3.42 -7.76
N ALA A 436 -12.00 -3.50 -7.75
CA ALA A 436 -12.82 -2.35 -7.37
C ALA A 436 -12.50 -1.84 -5.95
N PHE A 437 -12.12 -2.73 -5.03
CA PHE A 437 -11.70 -2.33 -3.68
C PHE A 437 -10.26 -1.80 -3.65
N GLN A 438 -9.33 -2.38 -4.41
CA GLN A 438 -7.98 -1.85 -4.60
C GLN A 438 -8.03 -0.45 -5.22
N ASP A 439 -8.90 -0.23 -6.21
CA ASP A 439 -9.15 1.06 -6.83
C ASP A 439 -9.73 2.06 -5.82
N GLU A 440 -10.63 1.64 -4.94
CA GLU A 440 -11.19 2.46 -3.86
C GLU A 440 -10.11 2.87 -2.83
N VAL A 441 -9.23 1.95 -2.45
CA VAL A 441 -8.09 2.23 -1.56
C VAL A 441 -7.07 3.15 -2.24
N ALA A 442 -6.78 2.91 -3.52
CA ALA A 442 -5.92 3.78 -4.32
C ALA A 442 -6.50 5.19 -4.42
N ARG A 443 -7.81 5.32 -4.66
CA ARG A 443 -8.54 6.60 -4.65
C ARG A 443 -8.41 7.30 -3.31
N PHE A 444 -8.64 6.61 -2.19
CA PHE A 444 -8.52 7.16 -0.85
C PHE A 444 -7.10 7.66 -0.55
N ALA A 445 -6.06 6.87 -0.87
CA ALA A 445 -4.67 7.28 -0.74
C ALA A 445 -4.33 8.46 -1.66
N SER A 446 -4.88 8.49 -2.88
CA SER A 446 -4.72 9.60 -3.85
C SER A 446 -5.21 10.91 -3.24
N ASP A 447 -6.46 10.89 -2.79
CA ASP A 447 -7.13 12.08 -2.30
C ASP A 447 -6.50 12.57 -1.00
N ALA A 448 -6.01 11.64 -0.16
CA ALA A 448 -5.22 12.01 1.01
C ALA A 448 -3.98 12.80 0.60
N GLN A 449 -3.19 12.29 -0.33
CA GLN A 449 -1.94 12.94 -0.75
C GLN A 449 -2.18 14.25 -1.50
N ARG A 450 -3.29 14.37 -2.23
CA ARG A 450 -3.74 15.66 -2.81
C ARG A 450 -4.01 16.70 -1.74
N ILE A 451 -4.73 16.35 -0.68
CA ILE A 451 -5.00 17.28 0.43
C ILE A 451 -3.70 17.66 1.13
N LYS A 452 -2.77 16.71 1.34
CA LYS A 452 -1.45 17.01 1.89
C LYS A 452 -0.68 18.00 1.00
N ALA A 453 -0.65 17.75 -0.30
CA ALA A 453 -0.02 18.62 -1.28
C ALA A 453 -0.60 20.04 -1.26
N GLU A 454 -1.93 20.15 -1.17
CA GLU A 454 -2.62 21.43 -1.06
C GLU A 454 -2.25 22.18 0.23
N ILE A 455 -2.18 21.49 1.38
CA ILE A 455 -1.72 22.08 2.65
C ILE A 455 -0.29 22.61 2.51
N VAL A 456 0.61 21.84 1.89
CA VAL A 456 2.00 22.27 1.63
C VAL A 456 2.00 23.53 0.78
N CYS A 457 1.28 23.53 -0.34
CA CYS A 457 1.22 24.68 -1.25
C CYS A 457 0.65 25.94 -0.56
N LYS A 458 -0.38 25.80 0.26
CA LYS A 458 -1.03 26.95 0.94
C LYS A 458 -0.20 27.46 2.12
N HIS A 459 0.29 26.58 2.99
CA HIS A 459 0.84 26.98 4.30
C HIS A 459 2.36 27.03 4.38
N PHE A 460 3.10 26.24 3.61
CA PHE A 460 4.56 26.20 3.74
C PHE A 460 5.20 27.48 3.21
N ASP A 461 6.27 27.90 3.88
CA ASP A 461 7.09 29.02 3.45
C ASP A 461 7.93 28.62 2.22
N PRO A 462 8.11 29.52 1.23
CA PRO A 462 8.88 29.24 0.02
C PRO A 462 10.27 28.63 0.27
N GLU A 463 11.00 29.14 1.25
CA GLU A 463 12.33 28.65 1.62
C GLU A 463 12.29 27.20 2.11
N ASN A 464 11.26 26.85 2.89
CA ASN A 464 11.08 25.50 3.41
C ASN A 464 10.74 24.50 2.30
N ILE A 465 9.97 24.93 1.28
CA ILE A 465 9.69 24.09 0.09
C ILE A 465 10.99 23.80 -0.69
N ILE A 466 11.84 24.81 -0.90
CA ILE A 466 13.12 24.65 -1.60
C ILE A 466 14.07 23.74 -0.82
N ALA A 467 14.22 24.00 0.47
CA ALA A 467 15.09 23.21 1.33
C ALA A 467 14.64 21.74 1.40
N ARG A 468 13.35 21.48 1.63
CA ARG A 468 12.81 20.12 1.80
C ARG A 468 12.75 19.31 0.51
N SER A 469 12.55 19.97 -0.63
CA SER A 469 12.59 19.30 -1.94
C SER A 469 14.00 18.92 -2.38
N ASN A 470 15.06 19.41 -1.71
CA ASN A 470 16.45 19.23 -2.11
C ASN A 470 16.72 19.64 -3.58
N VAL A 471 15.91 20.55 -4.13
CA VAL A 471 16.05 20.99 -5.54
C VAL A 471 17.38 21.71 -5.78
N GLU A 472 17.98 22.28 -4.73
CA GLU A 472 19.29 22.92 -4.80
C GLU A 472 20.44 21.97 -5.18
N HIS A 473 20.23 20.66 -5.03
CA HIS A 473 21.18 19.62 -5.39
C HIS A 473 20.89 19.00 -6.76
N THR A 474 20.07 19.67 -7.58
CA THR A 474 19.68 19.21 -8.92
C THR A 474 20.12 20.18 -10.00
N GLU A 475 20.14 19.69 -11.24
CA GLU A 475 20.41 20.49 -12.44
C GLU A 475 19.38 21.62 -12.64
N ASP A 476 18.19 21.49 -12.05
CA ASP A 476 17.08 22.43 -12.21
C ASP A 476 17.04 23.54 -11.14
N LYS A 477 18.12 23.73 -10.35
CA LYS A 477 18.22 24.76 -9.30
C LYS A 477 17.82 26.16 -9.79
N ALA A 478 18.11 26.50 -11.05
CA ALA A 478 17.78 27.81 -11.62
C ALA A 478 16.27 28.07 -11.73
N LEU A 479 15.45 27.01 -11.84
CA LEU A 479 14.00 27.10 -11.98
C LEU A 479 13.25 27.00 -10.64
N ALA A 480 13.95 26.70 -9.54
CA ALA A 480 13.35 26.48 -8.22
C ALA A 480 12.46 27.65 -7.77
N GLY A 481 12.90 28.90 -7.96
CA GLY A 481 12.10 30.08 -7.57
C GLY A 481 10.78 30.19 -8.35
N GLN A 482 10.81 29.97 -9.66
CA GLN A 482 9.61 29.99 -10.51
C GLN A 482 8.68 28.81 -10.22
N ALA A 483 9.27 27.64 -9.90
CA ALA A 483 8.52 26.46 -9.51
C ALA A 483 7.77 26.67 -8.18
N VAL A 484 8.39 27.32 -7.20
CA VAL A 484 7.71 27.67 -5.94
C VAL A 484 6.60 28.68 -6.16
N GLU A 485 6.84 29.71 -6.99
CA GLU A 485 5.79 30.69 -7.32
C GLU A 485 4.58 30.00 -7.98
N LEU A 486 4.82 29.02 -8.86
CA LEU A 486 3.76 28.19 -9.42
C LEU A 486 3.02 27.40 -8.34
N LEU A 487 3.73 26.72 -7.42
CA LEU A 487 3.12 25.94 -6.33
C LEU A 487 2.30 26.80 -5.36
N LYS A 488 2.75 28.02 -5.05
CA LYS A 488 2.02 28.96 -4.20
C LYS A 488 0.82 29.61 -4.93
N GLY A 489 0.80 29.57 -6.25
CA GLY A 489 -0.23 30.18 -7.09
C GLY A 489 -1.42 29.26 -7.38
N SER A 490 -2.57 29.85 -7.73
CA SER A 490 -3.79 29.11 -8.12
C SER A 490 -3.68 28.35 -9.44
N SER A 491 -2.57 28.51 -10.17
CA SER A 491 -2.34 27.82 -11.44
C SER A 491 -1.77 26.41 -11.26
N ALA A 492 -1.31 26.05 -10.06
CA ALA A 492 -0.77 24.72 -9.75
C ALA A 492 -1.80 23.62 -10.08
N ASP A 493 -3.06 23.80 -9.69
CA ASP A 493 -4.14 22.81 -9.85
C ASP A 493 -4.46 22.48 -11.32
N PHE A 494 -4.10 23.38 -12.24
CA PHE A 494 -4.32 23.19 -13.68
C PHE A 494 -3.11 22.59 -14.39
N ARG A 495 -1.90 22.72 -13.83
CA ARG A 495 -0.63 22.33 -14.47
C ARG A 495 0.00 21.09 -13.85
N ILE A 496 -0.31 20.78 -12.60
CA ILE A 496 0.27 19.67 -11.84
C ILE A 496 -0.82 18.67 -11.49
N GLU A 497 -0.47 17.39 -11.51
CA GLU A 497 -1.36 16.30 -11.14
C GLU A 497 -0.68 15.38 -10.12
N VAL A 498 -1.34 15.17 -8.98
CA VAL A 498 -0.91 14.24 -7.93
C VAL A 498 -1.71 12.94 -8.06
N LYS A 499 -0.99 11.83 -8.24
CA LYS A 499 -1.54 10.46 -8.28
C LYS A 499 -0.74 9.57 -7.34
N PRO A 500 -1.32 8.59 -6.65
CA PRO A 500 -0.56 7.56 -5.99
C PRO A 500 -0.09 6.56 -7.04
N GLU A 501 1.08 5.99 -6.82
CA GLU A 501 1.59 4.89 -7.62
C GLU A 501 0.69 3.66 -7.40
N ALA A 502 0.03 3.21 -8.47
CA ALA A 502 -0.81 2.02 -8.43
C ALA A 502 0.02 0.80 -8.02
N VAL A 503 -0.29 0.25 -6.86
CA VAL A 503 0.37 -0.93 -6.30
C VAL A 503 -0.39 -2.19 -6.75
N SER A 504 -0.23 -2.58 -8.02
CA SER A 504 -0.47 -3.98 -8.38
C SER A 504 0.83 -4.61 -8.86
N MET A 505 1.11 -5.83 -8.41
CA MET A 505 2.28 -6.61 -8.86
C MET A 505 2.27 -6.84 -10.38
N THR A 506 1.07 -6.86 -10.96
CA THR A 506 0.82 -6.88 -12.41
C THR A 506 1.29 -5.60 -13.11
N ASP A 507 1.17 -4.44 -12.47
CA ASP A 507 1.58 -3.15 -13.04
C ASP A 507 3.10 -2.98 -13.02
N PHE A 508 3.80 -3.52 -12.02
CA PHE A 508 5.28 -3.45 -12.00
C PHE A 508 5.93 -4.19 -13.18
N ALA A 509 5.39 -5.35 -13.56
CA ALA A 509 5.85 -6.08 -14.73
C ALA A 509 5.54 -5.34 -16.04
N ALA A 510 4.36 -4.70 -16.13
CA ALA A 510 3.98 -3.86 -17.26
C ALA A 510 4.89 -2.63 -17.38
N LEU A 511 5.14 -1.91 -16.28
CA LEU A 511 6.05 -0.76 -16.21
C LEU A 511 7.48 -1.13 -16.63
N LYS A 512 7.98 -2.29 -16.19
CA LYS A 512 9.31 -2.76 -16.59
C LYS A 512 9.36 -3.05 -18.10
N GLN A 513 8.32 -3.65 -18.66
CA GLN A 513 8.24 -3.96 -20.08
C GLN A 513 8.15 -2.68 -20.92
N GLU A 514 7.31 -1.73 -20.51
CA GLU A 514 7.16 -0.42 -21.15
C GLU A 514 8.48 0.35 -21.15
N ARG A 515 9.23 0.35 -20.04
CA ARG A 515 10.57 0.96 -19.97
C ARG A 515 11.56 0.31 -20.93
N ILE A 516 11.54 -1.02 -21.07
CA ILE A 516 12.43 -1.72 -22.01
C ILE A 516 12.07 -1.34 -23.46
N GLU A 517 10.79 -1.27 -23.78
CA GLU A 517 10.29 -0.92 -25.10
C GLU A 517 10.67 0.53 -25.49
N VAL A 518 10.54 1.47 -24.54
CA VAL A 518 11.02 2.86 -24.67
C VAL A 518 12.53 2.91 -24.93
N ILE A 519 13.33 2.22 -24.13
CA ILE A 519 14.79 2.26 -24.30
C ILE A 519 15.20 1.71 -25.68
N GLN A 520 14.51 0.67 -26.14
CA GLN A 520 14.72 0.11 -27.48
C GLN A 520 14.31 1.11 -28.57
N SER A 521 13.19 1.81 -28.43
CA SER A 521 12.74 2.79 -29.42
C SER A 521 13.68 4.01 -29.48
N ILE A 522 14.17 4.49 -28.33
CA ILE A 522 15.19 5.55 -28.24
C ILE A 522 16.49 5.10 -28.91
N ALA A 523 16.96 3.88 -28.63
CA ALA A 523 18.19 3.36 -29.23
C ALA A 523 18.07 3.24 -30.76
N GLN A 524 16.91 2.80 -31.26
CA GLN A 524 16.62 2.75 -32.70
C GLN A 524 16.58 4.15 -33.32
N TYR A 525 15.93 5.11 -32.66
CA TYR A 525 15.87 6.50 -33.13
C TYR A 525 17.27 7.11 -33.21
N ILE A 526 18.06 7.02 -32.12
CA ILE A 526 19.45 7.52 -32.09
C ILE A 526 20.27 6.85 -33.21
N GLY A 527 20.16 5.53 -33.37
CA GLY A 527 20.84 4.80 -34.44
C GLY A 527 20.48 5.31 -35.84
N ALA A 528 19.20 5.64 -36.07
CA ALA A 528 18.72 6.15 -37.35
C ALA A 528 19.14 7.60 -37.64
N VAL A 529 19.21 8.46 -36.61
CA VAL A 529 19.49 9.90 -36.80
C VAL A 529 20.96 10.28 -36.63
N THR A 530 21.80 9.40 -36.08
CA THR A 530 23.25 9.64 -35.91
C THR A 530 23.96 10.04 -37.21
N PRO A 531 23.76 9.36 -38.36
CA PRO A 531 24.40 9.75 -39.61
C PRO A 531 23.96 11.14 -40.09
N LEU A 532 22.69 11.51 -39.83
CA LEU A 532 22.15 12.81 -40.21
C LEU A 532 22.72 13.93 -39.33
N ALA A 533 22.86 13.69 -38.03
CA ALA A 533 23.51 14.63 -37.10
C ALA A 533 25.00 14.85 -37.43
N GLN A 534 25.71 13.80 -37.89
CA GLN A 534 27.10 13.91 -38.34
C GLN A 534 27.24 14.68 -39.67
N GLN A 535 26.29 14.52 -40.59
CA GLN A 535 26.31 15.19 -41.89
C GLN A 535 25.81 16.63 -41.83
N SER A 536 24.87 16.93 -40.94
CA SER A 536 24.31 18.25 -40.74
C SER A 536 24.25 18.59 -39.25
N PRO A 537 25.32 19.18 -38.68
CA PRO A 537 25.33 19.65 -37.30
C PRO A 537 24.23 20.68 -37.01
N ALA A 538 23.73 21.39 -38.03
CA ALA A 538 22.62 22.33 -37.90
C ALA A 538 21.25 21.65 -37.68
N ALA A 539 21.11 20.36 -38.01
CA ALA A 539 19.90 19.59 -37.74
C ALA A 539 19.86 19.04 -36.30
N ALA A 540 20.98 19.10 -35.56
CA ALA A 540 21.09 18.53 -34.22
C ALA A 540 20.05 19.09 -33.22
N PRO A 541 19.77 20.41 -33.15
CA PRO A 541 18.74 20.93 -32.23
C PRO A 541 17.33 20.36 -32.49
N PHE A 542 16.96 20.20 -33.77
CA PHE A 542 15.65 19.64 -34.15
C PHE A 542 15.54 18.15 -33.83
N LEU A 543 16.61 17.38 -34.09
CA LEU A 543 16.65 15.95 -33.77
C LEU A 543 16.59 15.68 -32.27
N LEU A 544 17.20 16.56 -31.46
CA LEU A 544 17.14 16.51 -30.00
C LEU A 544 15.76 16.92 -29.46
N GLN A 545 15.06 17.89 -30.07
CA GLN A 545 13.68 18.23 -29.69
C GLN A 545 12.70 17.08 -29.95
N ILE A 546 12.84 16.34 -31.05
CA ILE A 546 12.02 15.14 -31.30
C ILE A 546 12.32 14.07 -30.24
N LEU A 547 13.61 13.88 -29.89
CA LEU A 547 13.99 12.97 -28.80
C LEU A 547 13.38 13.40 -27.47
N GLN A 548 13.43 14.69 -27.15
CA GLN A 548 12.81 15.24 -25.95
C GLN A 548 11.30 15.00 -25.94
N TRP A 549 10.61 15.20 -27.06
CA TRP A 549 9.18 14.91 -27.17
C TRP A 549 8.85 13.42 -26.99
N MET A 550 9.69 12.51 -27.50
CA MET A 550 9.52 11.06 -27.28
C MET A 550 9.76 10.63 -25.84
N VAL A 551 10.60 11.37 -25.11
CA VAL A 551 10.96 11.10 -23.73
C VAL A 551 9.99 11.79 -22.75
N ALA A 552 9.38 12.90 -23.17
CA ALA A 552 8.47 13.71 -22.37
C ALA A 552 7.25 12.90 -21.91
N GLY A 553 6.97 12.97 -20.61
CA GLY A 553 5.84 12.26 -20.00
C GLY A 553 6.11 10.79 -19.68
N LEU A 554 7.32 10.29 -19.95
CA LEU A 554 7.72 8.97 -19.50
C LEU A 554 8.11 8.98 -18.02
N LYS A 555 7.65 7.97 -17.30
CA LYS A 555 7.91 7.84 -15.87
C LYS A 555 9.40 7.71 -15.57
N GLY A 556 9.95 8.62 -14.77
CA GLY A 556 11.35 8.66 -14.37
C GLY A 556 12.30 9.24 -15.42
N ALA A 557 11.77 9.91 -16.45
CA ALA A 557 12.58 10.58 -17.47
C ALA A 557 12.93 12.03 -17.14
N SER A 558 12.47 12.59 -16.02
CA SER A 558 12.67 14.00 -15.65
C SER A 558 14.14 14.45 -15.67
N SER A 559 15.04 13.61 -15.16
CA SER A 559 16.49 13.87 -15.20
C SER A 559 17.07 13.79 -16.61
N MET A 560 16.53 12.92 -17.47
CA MET A 560 16.91 12.84 -18.87
C MET A 560 16.41 14.06 -19.65
N GLU A 561 15.20 14.54 -19.36
CA GLU A 561 14.64 15.75 -19.96
C GLU A 561 15.52 16.98 -19.65
N SER A 562 15.91 17.19 -18.38
CA SER A 562 16.81 18.29 -18.00
C SER A 562 18.17 18.25 -18.73
N VAL A 563 18.76 17.06 -18.87
CA VAL A 563 20.01 16.88 -19.65
C VAL A 563 19.80 17.14 -21.14
N LEU A 564 18.65 16.75 -21.70
CA LEU A 564 18.29 17.03 -23.09
C LEU A 564 18.07 18.54 -23.30
N ASP A 565 17.45 19.25 -22.36
CA ASP A 565 17.28 20.70 -22.42
C ASP A 565 18.62 21.43 -22.47
N GLN A 566 19.56 21.05 -21.58
CA GLN A 566 20.92 21.59 -21.59
C GLN A 566 21.63 21.28 -22.92
N ALA A 567 21.48 20.07 -23.46
CA ALA A 567 22.07 19.67 -24.73
C ALA A 567 21.47 20.44 -25.93
N ILE A 568 20.16 20.67 -25.94
CA ILE A 568 19.47 21.48 -26.95
C ILE A 568 19.95 22.94 -26.88
N ALA A 569 20.00 23.52 -25.68
CA ALA A 569 20.48 24.89 -25.47
C ALA A 569 21.94 25.05 -25.95
N ALA A 570 22.82 24.09 -25.62
CA ALA A 570 24.20 24.08 -26.08
C ALA A 570 24.31 23.94 -27.60
N ALA A 571 23.50 23.06 -28.22
CA ALA A 571 23.48 22.87 -29.67
C ALA A 571 22.96 24.13 -30.41
N GLN A 572 21.95 24.80 -29.86
CA GLN A 572 21.44 26.07 -30.39
C GLN A 572 22.48 27.19 -30.28
N GLN A 573 23.19 27.29 -29.15
CA GLN A 573 24.29 28.25 -29.00
C GLN A 573 25.44 27.98 -29.97
N ALA A 574 25.82 26.71 -30.16
CA ALA A 574 26.86 26.33 -31.12
C ALA A 574 26.44 26.62 -32.57
N ALA A 575 25.16 26.48 -32.91
CA ALA A 575 24.61 26.84 -34.22
C ALA A 575 24.50 28.36 -34.43
N ALA A 576 24.32 29.13 -33.35
CA ALA A 576 24.21 30.59 -33.35
C ALA A 576 25.57 31.31 -33.31
N ALA A 577 26.66 30.62 -32.97
CA ALA A 577 28.01 31.18 -33.02
C ALA A 577 28.39 31.56 -34.48
N PRO A 578 28.97 32.76 -34.71
CA PRO A 578 29.32 33.19 -36.06
C PRO A 578 30.30 32.22 -36.69
N LYS A 579 29.94 31.68 -37.87
CA LYS A 579 30.84 30.84 -38.68
C LYS A 579 32.16 31.60 -38.87
N PRO A 580 33.32 30.98 -38.59
CA PRO A 580 34.60 31.56 -38.97
C PRO A 580 34.56 31.90 -40.48
N PRO A 581 35.15 33.03 -40.91
CA PRO A 581 35.15 33.39 -42.32
C PRO A 581 35.76 32.24 -43.14
N PRO A 582 35.22 31.96 -44.34
CA PRO A 582 35.60 30.79 -45.11
C PRO A 582 37.11 30.81 -45.38
N PRO A 583 37.88 29.78 -44.99
CA PRO A 583 39.25 29.65 -45.45
C PRO A 583 39.27 29.56 -46.99
N PRO A 584 40.26 30.15 -47.67
CA PRO A 584 40.39 30.06 -49.11
C PRO A 584 40.52 28.60 -49.56
N ASP A 585 39.87 28.30 -50.68
CA ASP A 585 39.62 26.99 -51.30
C ASP A 585 40.82 26.00 -51.34
N PRO A 586 40.80 24.89 -50.56
CA PRO A 586 41.83 23.85 -50.59
C PRO A 586 41.35 22.54 -51.22
N ARG A 587 40.48 22.59 -52.24
CA ARG A 587 39.98 21.38 -52.93
C ARG A 587 41.01 20.65 -53.82
N LEU A 588 42.22 21.19 -54.01
CA LEU A 588 43.26 20.56 -54.84
C LEU A 588 44.35 19.82 -54.05
N GLU A 589 44.56 20.12 -52.77
CA GLU A 589 45.55 19.40 -51.94
C GLU A 589 44.94 18.22 -51.16
N ALA A 590 43.68 18.34 -50.72
CA ALA A 590 42.97 17.26 -50.04
C ALA A 590 42.72 16.04 -50.94
N VAL A 591 42.52 16.23 -52.26
CA VAL A 591 42.35 15.12 -53.20
C VAL A 591 43.67 14.39 -53.46
N LYS A 592 44.81 15.10 -53.50
CA LYS A 592 46.13 14.47 -53.63
C LYS A 592 46.55 13.73 -52.36
N ALA A 593 46.29 14.29 -51.18
CA ALA A 593 46.54 13.63 -49.90
C ALA A 593 45.64 12.40 -49.69
N LYS A 594 44.35 12.48 -50.06
CA LYS A 594 43.41 11.36 -49.96
C LYS A 594 43.72 10.26 -50.98
N SER A 595 44.12 10.61 -52.21
CA SER A 595 44.60 9.62 -53.21
C SER A 595 45.88 8.92 -52.77
N GLN A 596 46.83 9.60 -52.12
CA GLN A 596 48.04 8.97 -51.60
C GLN A 596 47.76 8.11 -50.36
N ALA A 597 46.86 8.55 -49.47
CA ALA A 597 46.43 7.78 -48.32
C ALA A 597 45.65 6.52 -48.71
N ASP A 598 44.79 6.59 -49.73
CA ASP A 598 44.04 5.45 -50.24
C ASP A 598 44.97 4.44 -50.96
N GLN A 599 46.01 4.90 -51.66
CA GLN A 599 47.04 4.00 -52.21
C GLN A 599 47.90 3.34 -51.12
N PHE A 600 48.17 4.02 -50.00
CA PHE A 600 48.89 3.45 -48.86
C PHE A 600 48.03 2.43 -48.11
N LYS A 601 46.74 2.73 -47.89
CA LYS A 601 45.78 1.80 -47.27
C LYS A 601 45.53 0.57 -48.14
N ALA A 602 45.37 0.72 -49.45
CA ALA A 602 45.21 -0.42 -50.35
C ALA A 602 46.45 -1.35 -50.35
N LYS A 603 47.66 -0.79 -50.30
CA LYS A 603 48.90 -1.60 -50.17
C LYS A 603 49.00 -2.28 -48.80
N ALA A 604 48.61 -1.61 -47.72
CA ALA A 604 48.59 -2.18 -46.38
C ALA A 604 47.53 -3.29 -46.23
N ASP A 605 46.34 -3.13 -46.81
CA ASP A 605 45.29 -4.15 -46.79
C ASP A 605 45.64 -5.36 -47.64
N VAL A 606 46.32 -5.19 -48.79
CA VAL A 606 46.84 -6.32 -49.57
C VAL A 606 47.93 -7.08 -48.79
N GLN A 607 48.81 -6.37 -48.09
CA GLN A 607 49.86 -7.00 -47.29
C GLN A 607 49.29 -7.70 -46.05
N LYS A 608 48.29 -7.11 -45.38
CA LYS A 608 47.57 -7.72 -44.27
C LYS A 608 46.76 -8.94 -44.72
N THR A 609 46.06 -8.85 -45.85
CA THR A 609 45.31 -9.98 -46.44
C THR A 609 46.24 -11.13 -46.82
N MET A 610 47.46 -10.84 -47.31
CA MET A 610 48.45 -11.87 -47.63
C MET A 610 49.04 -12.54 -46.38
N LEU A 611 49.27 -11.77 -45.30
CA LEU A 611 49.68 -12.27 -43.99
C LEU A 611 48.58 -13.11 -43.32
N ASP A 612 47.33 -12.65 -43.34
CA ASP A 612 46.19 -13.38 -42.80
C ASP A 612 45.91 -14.67 -43.60
N SER A 613 46.08 -14.64 -44.93
CA SER A 613 46.01 -15.84 -45.77
C SER A 613 47.11 -16.86 -45.43
N GLN A 614 48.35 -16.41 -45.15
CA GLN A 614 49.43 -17.30 -44.72
C GLN A 614 49.21 -17.85 -43.31
N ALA A 615 48.74 -17.01 -42.38
CA ALA A 615 48.39 -17.42 -41.03
C ALA A 615 47.24 -18.43 -41.03
N HIS A 616 46.22 -18.21 -41.87
CA HIS A 616 45.11 -19.15 -41.99
C HIS A 616 45.55 -20.46 -42.63
N ALA A 617 46.36 -20.44 -43.69
CA ALA A 617 46.91 -21.65 -44.28
C ALA A 617 47.83 -22.44 -43.32
N ALA A 618 48.60 -21.75 -42.47
CA ALA A 618 49.40 -22.37 -41.42
C ALA A 618 48.52 -23.01 -40.33
N LYS A 619 47.46 -22.31 -39.89
CA LYS A 619 46.52 -22.81 -38.88
C LYS A 619 45.75 -24.03 -39.39
N THR A 620 45.24 -24.00 -40.63
CA THR A 620 44.55 -25.14 -41.23
C THR A 620 45.48 -26.34 -41.42
N LYS A 621 46.77 -26.15 -41.73
CA LYS A 621 47.75 -27.25 -41.75
C LYS A 621 47.98 -27.84 -40.36
N MET A 622 48.04 -27.00 -39.33
CA MET A 622 48.22 -27.44 -37.94
C MET A 622 46.99 -28.19 -37.42
N ASP A 623 45.79 -27.69 -37.70
CA ASP A 623 44.53 -28.33 -37.31
C ASP A 623 44.37 -29.69 -38.02
N MET A 624 44.74 -29.79 -39.30
CA MET A 624 44.69 -31.05 -40.04
C MET A 624 45.73 -32.08 -39.53
N GLN A 625 46.90 -31.62 -39.05
CA GLN A 625 47.86 -32.49 -38.36
C GLN A 625 47.33 -32.96 -36.99
N HIS A 626 46.67 -32.07 -36.26
CA HIS A 626 46.10 -32.37 -34.96
C HIS A 626 44.90 -33.34 -35.08
N GLU A 627 44.05 -33.18 -36.08
CA GLU A 627 42.99 -34.15 -36.40
C GLU A 627 43.56 -35.49 -36.85
N ARG A 628 44.61 -35.52 -37.68
CA ARG A 628 45.30 -36.78 -38.02
C ARG A 628 45.88 -37.50 -36.80
N GLN A 629 46.44 -36.76 -35.84
CA GLN A 629 46.93 -37.35 -34.59
C GLN A 629 45.79 -37.85 -33.70
N LYS A 630 44.67 -37.13 -33.62
CA LYS A 630 43.47 -37.59 -32.90
C LYS A 630 42.88 -38.85 -33.53
N PHE A 631 42.75 -38.90 -34.85
CA PHE A 631 42.24 -40.08 -35.55
C PHE A 631 43.15 -41.29 -35.37
N ALA A 632 44.48 -41.10 -35.38
CA ALA A 632 45.45 -42.17 -35.09
C ALA A 632 45.38 -42.66 -33.63
N MET A 633 45.11 -41.76 -32.66
CA MET A 633 44.89 -42.15 -31.26
C MET A 633 43.54 -42.85 -31.06
N ASP A 634 42.48 -42.44 -31.73
CA ASP A 634 41.16 -43.09 -31.65
C ASP A 634 41.15 -44.45 -32.36
N GLU A 635 41.91 -44.63 -33.45
CA GLU A 635 42.15 -45.96 -34.03
C GLU A 635 42.95 -46.88 -33.08
N GLN A 636 43.97 -46.38 -32.39
CA GLN A 636 44.68 -47.16 -31.37
C GLN A 636 43.79 -47.51 -30.18
N ARG A 637 42.89 -46.62 -29.77
CA ARG A 637 41.93 -46.84 -28.68
C ARG A 637 40.85 -47.85 -29.07
N ASN A 638 40.35 -47.81 -30.30
CA ASN A 638 39.40 -48.80 -30.82
C ASN A 638 40.04 -50.18 -31.07
N MET A 639 41.33 -50.23 -31.41
CA MET A 639 42.11 -51.47 -31.49
C MET A 639 42.36 -52.10 -30.10
N TRP A 640 42.55 -51.28 -29.06
CA TRP A 640 42.62 -51.75 -27.66
C TRP A 640 41.24 -52.21 -27.13
N GLY A 641 40.14 -51.57 -27.56
CA GLY A 641 38.78 -51.96 -27.18
C GLY A 641 38.31 -53.29 -27.81
N ARG A 642 38.69 -53.57 -29.07
CA ARG A 642 38.35 -54.84 -29.73
C ARG A 642 39.17 -56.06 -29.27
N ASN A 643 40.33 -55.86 -28.64
CA ASN A 643 41.10 -56.94 -28.01
C ASN A 643 40.70 -57.22 -26.55
N ALA A 644 39.74 -56.46 -25.98
CA ALA A 644 39.22 -56.66 -24.62
C ALA A 644 37.89 -57.44 -24.56
N GLU A 645 37.33 -57.85 -25.71
CA GLU A 645 36.09 -58.67 -25.81
C GLU A 645 36.35 -60.16 -26.14
N LEU A 646 37.56 -60.67 -25.92
CA LEU A 646 37.90 -62.09 -26.10
C LEU A 646 38.71 -62.64 -24.92
N ILE A 647 38.11 -62.74 -23.73
CA ILE A 647 38.54 -63.68 -22.67
C ILE A 647 37.27 -64.25 -21.97
N PRO A 648 37.07 -65.57 -21.95
CA PRO A 648 35.83 -66.21 -21.47
C PRO A 648 35.81 -66.35 -19.94
N GLN A 649 34.67 -66.09 -19.29
CA GLN A 649 34.42 -66.52 -17.91
C GLN A 649 33.50 -67.74 -17.90
N GLU A 650 34.11 -68.89 -17.68
CA GLU A 650 33.48 -70.09 -17.12
C GLU A 650 33.26 -69.90 -15.61
N GLY A 651 32.15 -70.47 -15.13
CA GLY A 651 32.09 -71.12 -13.81
C GLY A 651 31.70 -70.24 -12.63
N GLU A 652 30.51 -70.48 -12.09
CA GLU A 652 30.44 -71.20 -10.81
C GLU A 652 29.05 -71.82 -10.62
N GLY A 653 29.06 -73.10 -10.25
CA GLY A 653 27.92 -73.79 -9.68
C GLY A 653 28.02 -73.81 -8.17
N LYS A 654 26.83 -73.90 -7.55
CA LYS A 654 26.47 -74.05 -6.14
C LYS A 654 26.37 -72.78 -5.30
#